data_AF-A0ABD5PVS4-F1
#
_entry.id   AF-A0ABD5PVS4-F1
#
_cell.length_a   1.000
_cell.length_b   1.000
_cell.length_c   1.000
_cell.angle_alpha   90.00
_cell.angle_beta   90.00
_cell.angle_gamma   90.00
#
_symmetry.space_group_name_H-M   'P 1'
#
loop_
_entity.id
_entity.type
_entity.pdbx_description
1 polymer ?
#
loop_
_entity_poly.entity_id
_entity_poly.type
_entity_poly.pdbx_seq_one_letter_code
_entity_poly.pdbx_strand_id
1 'polypeptide(L)'
;MEIIDPLGHHELFLVIAQLAVLLFVARTLGELFRSIGQPAVVGELLAGVVLGPSVLGLVAPGLYESLFVVSEAQFHLLEAISWLGLIMLLIVTGLETDIDLIISKGRTAIVLSLGGILVPFASGFALGWFLPAAFIAAPEQRIVFSLFIATAMSISAIPVIAKVLIELDVIRRDIGQLILAAGMVDDTIGWILLATVAGLARTGVFDVGSAAATIVSVLVFLALAFTVGRRLTTDLLRWVDNAVGSDTALLSTVMVLALAAGAITQYMGLEAILGAFVVGVLVGQVKRFDYDLRHTFEVVTLSIFAPIFFAIAGLRMDVAGLVDPTVFGIFLVVLVVACFGKFAGIMGVAPLAGLSRWEGITIGGGMNARGAMEIIVATIGLGAGILTTEMYSIIVAIAIVTSLMAPAIMRWSIPKIEVSEDERERMEREAYLKQSFVENLTRILLPTRGGADTRYAARLLAPLVRDRDVELDLLCVSEPADADRDTTRGLLGRIRNGRFVRRWRGRRESSPPVVSGEADQVFTSVERHLDLTERAPRRITRKRDGNVAETILGEVDVGYDLVVLGETGAGRTPEEPLFSDTVDRVVQEAPTPAMIVSTPRTWRSEPSDEWIDEPIDRILLPTVGTESSHFAAELACTIAARENALVEIVHVVDAPPFDDRFAGDPDLSQQRRIGEQIVEREAALGRRLGAKVLTTVMTAERPEAKLVERADRTGADVIVMGSYVRPISQRAYLGRRVEHVIRNASCPVAVLTSI
;
A
#
# COMPACT_ATOMS: atom_id res chain seq x y z
N MET A 1 -20.13 22.84 45.04
CA MET A 1 -19.40 22.88 43.76
C MET A 1 -18.06 23.51 44.10
N GLU A 2 -17.02 22.70 44.28
CA GLU A 2 -15.66 23.23 44.21
C GLU A 2 -15.51 23.83 42.81
N ILE A 3 -15.13 25.11 42.74
CA ILE A 3 -14.79 25.74 41.48
C ILE A 3 -13.47 25.09 41.07
N ILE A 4 -13.51 24.27 40.03
CA ILE A 4 -12.29 23.72 39.43
C ILE A 4 -11.61 24.91 38.76
N ASP A 5 -10.51 25.38 39.36
CA ASP A 5 -9.74 26.47 38.79
C ASP A 5 -9.21 26.07 37.41
N PRO A 6 -9.37 26.91 36.38
CA PRO A 6 -8.83 26.63 35.06
C PRO A 6 -7.30 26.63 35.10
N LEU A 7 -6.67 25.86 34.20
CA LEU A 7 -5.21 25.85 34.01
C LEU A 7 -4.67 27.27 33.88
N GLY A 8 -3.58 27.57 34.60
CA GLY A 8 -2.97 28.89 34.58
C GLY A 8 -2.48 29.25 33.17
N HIS A 9 -2.59 30.52 32.79
CA HIS A 9 -2.12 31.00 31.47
C HIS A 9 -0.65 30.66 31.22
N HIS A 10 0.18 30.71 32.26
CA HIS A 10 1.60 30.36 32.19
C HIS A 10 1.82 28.85 32.01
N GLU A 11 1.07 28.01 32.72
CA GLU A 11 1.15 26.55 32.61
C GLU A 11 0.75 26.09 31.20
N LEU A 12 -0.33 26.65 30.66
CA LEU A 12 -0.77 26.38 29.29
C LEU A 12 0.28 26.83 28.26
N PHE A 13 0.84 28.03 28.43
CA PHE A 13 1.92 28.52 27.57
C PHE A 13 3.11 27.55 27.56
N LEU A 14 3.55 27.10 28.74
CA LEU A 14 4.69 26.21 28.85
C LEU A 14 4.42 24.85 28.21
N VAL A 15 3.25 24.24 28.44
CA VAL A 15 2.92 22.94 27.82
C VAL A 15 2.94 23.04 26.29
N ILE A 16 2.36 24.10 25.73
CA ILE A 16 2.37 24.31 24.27
C ILE A 16 3.80 24.53 23.77
N ALA A 17 4.60 25.34 24.46
CA ALA A 17 6.00 25.59 24.10
C ALA A 17 6.84 24.30 24.18
N GLN A 18 6.68 23.50 25.24
CA GLN A 18 7.34 22.22 25.43
C GLN A 18 7.00 21.25 24.30
N LEU A 19 5.71 21.09 23.95
CA LEU A 19 5.31 20.21 22.85
C LEU A 19 5.88 20.67 21.50
N ALA A 20 5.90 21.99 21.25
CA ALA A 20 6.49 22.54 20.04
C ALA A 20 7.99 22.25 19.94
N VAL A 21 8.74 22.47 21.04
CA VAL A 21 10.18 22.19 21.09
C VAL A 21 10.47 20.69 21.00
N LEU A 22 9.75 19.87 21.78
CA LEU A 22 9.90 18.41 21.75
C LEU A 22 9.64 17.86 20.35
N LEU A 23 8.51 18.23 19.73
CA LEU A 23 8.17 17.77 18.39
C LEU A 23 9.20 18.24 17.35
N PHE A 24 9.61 19.51 17.39
CA PHE A 24 10.59 20.05 16.46
C PHE A 24 11.94 19.31 16.54
N VAL A 25 12.47 19.13 17.75
CA VAL A 25 13.76 18.45 17.93
C VAL A 25 13.65 16.96 17.63
N ALA A 26 12.56 16.30 18.05
CA ALA A 26 12.30 14.89 17.75
C ALA A 26 12.21 14.62 16.26
N ARG A 27 11.48 15.45 15.50
CA ARG A 27 11.40 15.32 14.03
C ARG A 27 12.73 15.62 13.34
N THR A 28 13.46 16.63 13.82
CA THR A 28 14.77 16.99 13.25
C THR A 28 15.78 15.86 13.44
N LEU A 29 15.90 15.32 14.66
CA LEU A 29 16.81 14.21 14.94
C LEU A 29 16.33 12.90 14.33
N GLY A 30 15.02 12.65 14.29
CA GLY A 30 14.43 11.49 13.62
C GLY A 30 14.75 11.47 12.13
N GLU A 31 14.60 12.59 11.42
CA GLU A 31 14.96 12.68 9.99
C GLU A 31 16.47 12.58 9.77
N LEU A 32 17.28 13.14 10.67
CA LEU A 32 18.74 13.00 10.61
C LEU A 32 19.15 11.52 10.73
N PHE A 33 18.59 10.79 11.69
CA PHE A 33 18.85 9.36 11.85
C PHE A 33 18.35 8.55 10.65
N ARG A 34 17.18 8.90 10.12
CA ARG A 34 16.66 8.30 8.89
C ARG A 34 17.61 8.52 7.70
N SER A 35 18.19 9.72 7.58
CA SER A 35 19.10 10.07 6.49
C SER A 35 20.41 9.26 6.50
N ILE A 36 20.85 8.77 7.66
CA ILE A 36 22.02 7.90 7.82
C ILE A 36 21.66 6.39 7.83
N GLY A 37 20.41 6.05 7.50
CA GLY A 37 19.92 4.66 7.45
C GLY A 37 19.71 4.02 8.81
N GLN A 38 19.35 4.81 9.82
CA GLN A 38 18.98 4.35 11.16
C GLN A 38 17.49 4.60 11.45
N PRO A 39 16.85 3.82 12.35
CA PRO A 39 15.45 4.01 12.70
C PRO A 39 15.18 5.41 13.29
N ALA A 40 14.16 6.11 12.78
CA ALA A 40 13.81 7.46 13.23
C ALA A 40 13.49 7.54 14.74
N VAL A 41 12.89 6.49 15.30
CA VAL A 41 12.58 6.37 16.73
C VAL A 41 13.80 6.58 17.63
N VAL A 42 15.00 6.19 17.19
CA VAL A 42 16.23 6.43 17.94
C VAL A 42 16.53 7.93 18.04
N GLY A 43 16.37 8.66 16.94
CA GLY A 43 16.52 10.12 16.93
C GLY A 43 15.45 10.83 17.76
N GLU A 44 14.21 10.34 17.71
CA GLU A 44 13.08 10.88 18.50
C GLU A 44 13.28 10.68 20.01
N LEU A 45 13.81 9.53 20.45
CA LEU A 45 14.21 9.30 21.84
C LEU A 45 15.38 10.19 22.26
N LEU A 46 16.41 10.28 21.42
CA LEU A 46 17.57 11.12 21.69
C LEU A 46 17.20 12.60 21.79
N ALA A 47 16.13 13.07 21.12
CA ALA A 47 15.62 14.42 21.32
C ALA A 47 15.20 14.68 22.76
N GLY A 48 14.54 13.71 23.39
CA GLY A 48 14.22 13.75 24.82
C GLY A 48 15.47 13.82 25.69
N VAL A 49 16.46 12.98 25.39
CA VAL A 49 17.75 12.96 26.12
C VAL A 49 18.48 14.30 26.00
N VAL A 50 18.52 14.87 24.79
CA VAL A 50 19.16 16.16 24.49
C VAL A 50 18.45 17.31 25.20
N LEU A 51 17.12 17.31 25.22
CA LEU A 51 16.31 18.32 25.90
C LEU A 51 16.19 18.09 27.42
N GLY A 52 16.56 16.91 27.88
CA GLY A 52 16.47 16.48 29.27
C GLY A 52 17.55 17.05 30.19
N PRO A 53 17.46 16.70 31.49
CA PRO A 53 18.40 17.17 32.49
C PRO A 53 19.84 16.73 32.15
N SER A 54 19.96 15.56 31.53
CA SER A 54 21.22 14.92 31.14
C SER A 54 22.09 15.72 30.17
N VAL A 55 21.50 16.59 29.33
CA VAL A 55 22.25 17.38 28.34
C VAL A 55 21.91 18.86 28.45
N LEU A 56 20.65 19.24 28.20
CA LEU A 56 20.24 20.64 28.30
C LEU A 56 20.36 21.16 29.73
N GLY A 57 20.01 20.34 30.73
CA GLY A 57 20.17 20.70 32.15
C GLY A 57 21.63 20.94 32.55
N LEU A 58 22.59 20.26 31.91
CA LEU A 58 24.03 20.46 32.16
C LEU A 58 24.60 21.64 31.37
N VAL A 59 24.25 21.76 30.08
CA VAL A 59 24.84 22.76 29.17
C VAL A 59 24.21 24.13 29.34
N ALA A 60 22.91 24.19 29.59
CA ALA A 60 22.13 25.43 29.73
C ALA A 60 21.05 25.29 30.83
N PRO A 61 21.45 25.19 32.11
CA PRO A 61 20.52 24.94 33.23
C PRO A 61 19.39 25.97 33.32
N GLY A 62 19.67 27.25 33.11
CA GLY A 62 18.63 28.28 33.14
C GLY A 62 17.57 28.15 32.03
N LEU A 63 17.96 27.64 30.85
CA LEU A 63 17.01 27.37 29.76
C LEU A 63 16.17 26.12 30.09
N TYR A 64 16.81 25.07 30.61
CA TYR A 64 16.14 23.85 31.07
C TYR A 64 15.14 24.14 32.19
N GLU A 65 15.52 24.90 33.21
CA GLU A 65 14.63 25.28 34.31
C GLU A 65 13.43 26.10 33.81
N SER A 66 13.67 27.05 32.90
CA SER A 66 12.59 27.87 32.34
C SER A 66 11.58 27.10 31.47
N LEU A 67 12.01 26.01 30.83
CA LEU A 67 11.21 25.26 29.87
C LEU A 67 10.64 23.96 30.42
N PHE A 68 11.34 23.24 31.29
CA PHE A 68 11.01 21.87 31.69
C PHE A 68 10.89 21.64 33.21
N VAL A 69 11.41 22.54 34.06
CA VAL A 69 11.35 22.38 35.54
C VAL A 69 10.51 23.47 36.17
N VAL A 70 9.19 23.25 36.26
CA VAL A 70 8.29 24.23 36.90
C VAL A 70 7.33 23.58 37.92
N SER A 71 6.84 22.34 37.69
CA SER A 71 6.09 21.55 38.69
C SER A 71 5.84 20.09 38.27
N GLU A 72 5.57 19.20 39.23
CA GLU A 72 5.08 17.83 38.96
C GLU A 72 3.75 17.83 38.18
N ALA A 73 2.85 18.76 38.51
CA ALA A 73 1.56 18.91 37.83
C ALA A 73 1.74 19.13 36.33
N GLN A 74 2.70 19.97 35.92
CA GLN A 74 2.96 20.21 34.50
C GLN A 74 3.52 18.98 33.77
N PHE A 75 4.36 18.20 34.45
CA PHE A 75 4.87 16.96 33.87
C PHE A 75 3.76 15.93 33.63
N HIS A 76 2.76 15.86 34.52
CA HIS A 76 1.57 15.03 34.33
C HIS A 76 0.72 15.47 33.11
N LEU A 77 0.70 16.76 32.76
CA LEU A 77 0.05 17.21 31.52
C LEU A 77 0.77 16.67 30.27
N LEU A 78 2.11 16.73 30.25
CA LEU A 78 2.89 16.13 29.17
C LEU A 78 2.68 14.62 29.12
N GLU A 79 2.66 13.96 30.28
CA GLU A 79 2.43 12.53 30.39
C GLU A 79 1.06 12.12 29.82
N ALA A 80 0.00 12.88 30.11
CA ALA A 80 -1.33 12.61 29.55
C ALA A 80 -1.34 12.67 28.00
N ILE A 81 -0.63 13.64 27.41
CA ILE A 81 -0.49 13.77 25.95
C ILE A 81 0.38 12.62 25.39
N SER A 82 1.43 12.24 26.12
CA SER A 82 2.28 11.08 25.81
C SER A 82 1.46 9.78 25.75
N TRP A 83 0.55 9.57 26.71
CA TRP A 83 -0.36 8.41 26.74
C TRP A 83 -1.34 8.40 25.56
N LEU A 84 -1.87 9.56 25.16
CA LEU A 84 -2.68 9.65 23.94
C LEU A 84 -1.86 9.28 22.71
N GLY A 85 -0.61 9.75 22.64
CA GLY A 85 0.28 9.39 21.55
C GLY A 85 0.65 7.92 21.51
N LEU A 86 0.78 7.30 22.68
CA LEU A 86 0.97 5.86 22.83
C LEU A 86 -0.28 5.08 22.38
N ILE A 87 -1.49 5.50 22.76
CA ILE A 87 -2.74 4.88 22.29
C ILE A 87 -2.82 4.92 20.76
N MET A 88 -2.51 6.07 20.16
CA MET A 88 -2.46 6.22 18.70
C MET A 88 -1.46 5.27 18.05
N LEU A 89 -0.24 5.20 18.60
CA LEU A 89 0.81 4.31 18.13
C LEU A 89 0.34 2.85 18.13
N LEU A 90 -0.38 2.43 19.17
CA LEU A 90 -0.82 1.04 19.30
C LEU A 90 -2.02 0.70 18.43
N ILE A 91 -2.88 1.67 18.13
CA ILE A 91 -3.90 1.49 17.10
C ILE A 91 -3.20 1.24 15.76
N VAL A 92 -2.20 2.04 15.39
CA VAL A 92 -1.41 1.83 14.15
C VAL A 92 -0.73 0.47 14.16
N THR A 93 -0.09 0.08 15.25
CA THR A 93 0.55 -1.25 15.37
C THR A 93 -0.47 -2.38 15.24
N GLY A 94 -1.67 -2.23 15.83
CA GLY A 94 -2.75 -3.18 15.65
C GLY A 94 -3.23 -3.26 14.19
N LEU A 95 -3.38 -2.11 13.52
CA LEU A 95 -3.74 -2.02 12.09
C LEU A 95 -2.68 -2.64 11.17
N GLU A 96 -1.42 -2.67 11.61
CA GLU A 96 -0.31 -3.33 10.91
C GLU A 96 -0.27 -4.85 11.11
N THR A 97 -1.05 -5.39 12.05
CA THR A 97 -1.03 -6.83 12.34
C THR A 97 -1.76 -7.61 11.25
N ASP A 98 -0.99 -8.25 10.38
CA ASP A 98 -1.49 -9.13 9.32
C ASP A 98 -1.71 -10.55 9.87
N ILE A 99 -2.96 -10.83 10.25
CA ILE A 99 -3.36 -12.13 10.79
C ILE A 99 -3.26 -13.24 9.74
N ASP A 100 -3.51 -12.94 8.47
CA ASP A 100 -3.42 -13.93 7.40
C ASP A 100 -1.96 -14.34 7.18
N LEU A 101 -1.02 -13.40 7.29
CA LEU A 101 0.41 -13.70 7.28
C LEU A 101 0.83 -14.59 8.46
N ILE A 102 0.37 -14.31 9.69
CA ILE A 102 0.64 -15.16 10.86
C ILE A 102 0.13 -16.59 10.62
N ILE A 103 -1.09 -16.73 10.12
CA ILE A 103 -1.72 -18.03 9.84
C ILE A 103 -0.95 -18.76 8.72
N SER A 104 -0.55 -18.06 7.66
CA SER A 104 0.14 -18.65 6.51
C SER A 104 1.52 -19.20 6.86
N LYS A 105 2.26 -18.52 7.76
CA LYS A 105 3.57 -19.00 8.26
C LYS A 105 3.41 -20.00 9.42
N GLY A 106 2.19 -20.11 9.98
CA GLY A 106 1.70 -21.23 10.76
C GLY A 106 2.59 -21.61 11.95
N ARG A 107 3.00 -22.88 11.99
CA ARG A 107 3.78 -23.47 13.09
C ARG A 107 5.17 -22.85 13.23
N THR A 108 5.80 -22.46 12.12
CA THR A 108 7.19 -21.96 12.12
C THR A 108 7.30 -20.63 12.85
N ALA A 109 6.38 -19.69 12.61
CA ALA A 109 6.32 -18.41 13.30
C ALA A 109 6.11 -18.60 14.82
N ILE A 110 5.23 -19.51 15.23
CA ILE A 110 4.97 -19.81 16.65
C ILE A 110 6.20 -20.43 17.33
N VAL A 111 6.87 -21.39 16.68
CA VAL A 111 8.08 -22.02 17.24
C VAL A 111 9.19 -21.00 17.45
N LEU A 112 9.41 -20.12 16.46
CA LEU A 112 10.37 -19.02 16.56
C LEU A 112 10.01 -18.04 17.68
N SER A 113 8.76 -17.62 17.75
CA SER A 113 8.28 -16.72 18.80
C SER A 113 8.46 -17.33 20.20
N LEU A 114 8.09 -18.60 20.40
CA LEU A 114 8.30 -19.29 21.67
C LEU A 114 9.78 -19.34 22.07
N GLY A 115 10.69 -19.64 21.14
CA GLY A 115 12.13 -19.57 21.40
C GLY A 115 12.59 -18.14 21.72
N GLY A 116 12.09 -17.17 20.95
CA GLY A 116 12.36 -15.74 21.10
C GLY A 116 11.77 -15.12 22.38
N ILE A 117 10.83 -15.77 23.05
CA ILE A 117 10.24 -15.28 24.31
C ILE A 117 10.78 -16.06 25.50
N LEU A 118 10.69 -17.40 25.50
CA LEU A 118 10.93 -18.20 26.71
C LEU A 118 12.38 -18.10 27.20
N VAL A 119 13.36 -18.11 26.29
CA VAL A 119 14.78 -18.03 26.66
C VAL A 119 15.13 -16.63 27.20
N PRO A 120 14.82 -15.51 26.50
CA PRO A 120 14.97 -14.19 27.07
C PRO A 120 14.22 -13.99 28.38
N PHE A 121 12.99 -14.50 28.49
CA PHE A 121 12.18 -14.37 29.69
C PHE A 121 12.85 -15.05 30.89
N ALA A 122 13.29 -16.30 30.73
CA ALA A 122 13.99 -17.02 31.78
C ALA A 122 15.31 -16.33 32.17
N SER A 123 16.08 -15.88 31.18
CA SER A 123 17.35 -15.19 31.42
C SER A 123 17.16 -13.81 32.07
N GLY A 124 16.13 -13.06 31.67
CA GLY A 124 15.77 -11.77 32.24
C GLY A 124 15.20 -11.89 33.65
N PHE A 125 14.41 -12.94 33.92
CA PHE A 125 13.96 -13.26 35.28
C PHE A 125 15.14 -13.59 36.18
N ALA A 126 16.07 -14.44 35.73
CA ALA A 126 17.28 -14.76 36.47
C ALA A 126 18.12 -13.51 36.72
N LEU A 127 18.30 -12.66 35.71
CA LEU A 127 19.02 -11.40 35.82
C LEU A 127 18.38 -10.47 36.87
N GLY A 128 17.07 -10.24 36.80
CA GLY A 128 16.35 -9.44 37.79
C GLY A 128 16.42 -10.04 39.19
N TRP A 129 16.38 -11.37 39.30
CA TRP A 129 16.49 -12.07 40.57
C TRP A 129 17.87 -11.93 41.19
N PHE A 130 18.95 -11.87 40.41
CA PHE A 130 20.32 -11.73 40.93
C PHE A 130 20.84 -10.29 40.94
N LEU A 131 20.08 -9.33 40.43
CA LEU A 131 20.49 -7.93 40.38
C LEU A 131 20.66 -7.33 41.80
N PRO A 132 21.63 -6.43 42.03
CA PRO A 132 21.79 -5.79 43.33
C PRO A 132 20.55 -4.99 43.74
N ALA A 133 20.20 -5.03 45.02
CA ALA A 133 18.99 -4.36 45.54
C ALA A 133 18.97 -2.84 45.30
N ALA A 134 20.14 -2.22 45.10
CA ALA A 134 20.27 -0.79 44.80
C ALA A 134 19.55 -0.36 43.50
N PHE A 135 19.26 -1.29 42.59
CA PHE A 135 18.60 -1.00 41.32
C PHE A 135 17.10 -1.36 41.33
N ILE A 136 16.60 -1.85 42.47
CA ILE A 136 15.21 -2.27 42.66
C ILE A 136 14.52 -1.21 43.52
N ALA A 137 13.51 -0.53 42.98
CA ALA A 137 12.83 0.55 43.69
C ALA A 137 12.04 0.03 44.90
N ALA A 138 11.46 -1.16 44.78
CA ALA A 138 10.74 -1.89 45.82
C ALA A 138 11.39 -3.27 46.06
N PRO A 139 12.45 -3.38 46.89
CA PRO A 139 13.19 -4.63 47.10
C PRO A 139 12.31 -5.81 47.59
N GLU A 140 11.24 -5.52 48.30
CA GLU A 140 10.22 -6.47 48.75
C GLU A 140 9.40 -7.08 47.60
N GLN A 141 9.33 -6.41 46.45
CA GLN A 141 8.63 -6.86 45.23
C GLN A 141 9.59 -7.45 44.19
N ARG A 142 10.69 -8.08 44.62
CA ARG A 142 11.73 -8.62 43.74
C ARG A 142 11.22 -9.57 42.65
N ILE A 143 10.18 -10.34 42.93
CA ILE A 143 9.54 -11.23 41.94
C ILE A 143 8.91 -10.39 40.82
N VAL A 144 8.14 -9.36 41.18
CA VAL A 144 7.49 -8.45 40.21
C VAL A 144 8.54 -7.69 39.40
N PHE A 145 9.59 -7.18 40.06
CA PHE A 145 10.74 -6.58 39.37
C PHE A 145 11.37 -7.55 38.36
N SER A 146 11.63 -8.79 38.78
CA SER A 146 12.24 -9.81 37.91
C SER A 146 11.35 -10.16 36.72
N LEU A 147 10.02 -10.17 36.91
CA LEU A 147 9.04 -10.35 35.84
C LEU A 147 8.98 -9.14 34.89
N PHE A 148 9.18 -7.92 35.39
CA PHE A 148 9.30 -6.71 34.55
C PHE A 148 10.54 -6.79 33.67
N ILE A 149 11.69 -7.14 34.23
CA ILE A 149 12.93 -7.35 33.47
C ILE A 149 12.76 -8.49 32.47
N ALA A 150 12.18 -9.62 32.89
CA ALA A 150 11.89 -10.76 32.00
C ALA A 150 11.03 -10.34 30.81
N THR A 151 9.95 -9.59 31.05
CA THR A 151 9.05 -9.08 30.02
C THR A 151 9.79 -8.12 29.07
N ALA A 152 10.51 -7.13 29.62
CA ALA A 152 11.29 -6.18 28.82
C ALA A 152 12.31 -6.87 27.91
N MET A 153 12.98 -7.92 28.39
CA MET A 153 13.98 -8.65 27.61
C MET A 153 13.39 -9.56 26.53
N SER A 154 12.12 -9.96 26.65
CA SER A 154 11.47 -10.92 25.75
C SER A 154 10.81 -10.28 24.55
N ILE A 155 10.42 -9.02 24.69
CA ILE A 155 9.64 -8.30 23.69
C ILE A 155 10.54 -7.80 22.56
N SER A 156 9.99 -7.82 21.34
CA SER A 156 10.59 -7.25 20.13
C SER A 156 9.77 -6.03 19.69
N ALA A 157 10.22 -5.27 18.69
CA ALA A 157 9.47 -4.13 18.16
C ALA A 157 9.20 -4.28 16.66
N ILE A 158 7.99 -4.74 16.30
CA ILE A 158 7.60 -4.93 14.88
C ILE A 158 7.82 -3.70 14.01
N PRO A 159 7.46 -2.46 14.43
CA PRO A 159 7.64 -1.31 13.54
C PRO A 159 9.11 -1.10 13.14
N VAL A 160 10.04 -1.36 14.07
CA VAL A 160 11.49 -1.29 13.78
C VAL A 160 11.90 -2.43 12.84
N ILE A 161 11.44 -3.65 13.12
CA ILE A 161 11.70 -4.83 12.30
C ILE A 161 11.21 -4.64 10.86
N ALA A 162 9.95 -4.23 10.69
CA ALA A 162 9.33 -3.99 9.40
C ALA A 162 10.10 -2.92 8.62
N LYS A 163 10.48 -1.83 9.29
CA LYS A 163 11.25 -0.77 8.66
C LYS A 163 12.62 -1.27 8.16
N VAL A 164 13.34 -2.01 9.00
CA VAL A 164 14.63 -2.61 8.62
C VAL A 164 14.45 -3.55 7.42
N LEU A 165 13.42 -4.39 7.40
CA LEU A 165 13.14 -5.30 6.27
C LEU A 165 12.80 -4.56 4.98
N ILE A 166 12.09 -3.43 5.05
CA ILE A 166 11.78 -2.56 3.91
C ILE A 166 13.06 -1.91 3.36
N GLU A 167 13.89 -1.37 4.25
CA GLU A 167 15.15 -0.71 3.86
C GLU A 167 16.16 -1.66 3.24
N LEU A 168 16.10 -2.94 3.62
CA LEU A 168 16.92 -4.00 3.05
C LEU A 168 16.29 -4.64 1.80
N ASP A 169 15.12 -4.18 1.37
CA ASP A 169 14.30 -4.74 0.26
C ASP A 169 14.09 -6.27 0.39
N VAL A 170 14.01 -6.76 1.62
CA VAL A 170 13.75 -8.19 1.91
C VAL A 170 12.40 -8.42 2.59
N ILE A 171 11.57 -7.40 2.72
CA ILE A 171 10.23 -7.56 3.33
C ILE A 171 9.39 -8.61 2.61
N ARG A 172 9.51 -8.73 1.27
CA ARG A 172 8.78 -9.73 0.45
C ARG A 172 9.42 -11.12 0.45
N ARG A 173 10.67 -11.23 0.91
CA ARG A 173 11.37 -12.53 1.01
C ARG A 173 10.72 -13.41 2.07
N ASP A 174 10.87 -14.73 1.93
CA ASP A 174 10.31 -15.67 2.90
C ASP A 174 10.88 -15.46 4.30
N ILE A 175 12.17 -15.14 4.40
CA ILE A 175 12.81 -14.79 5.67
C ILE A 175 12.20 -13.52 6.28
N GLY A 176 11.90 -12.50 5.47
CA GLY A 176 11.31 -11.25 5.94
C GLY A 176 9.88 -11.45 6.42
N GLN A 177 9.08 -12.17 5.64
CA GLN A 177 7.72 -12.55 5.98
C GLN A 177 7.67 -13.41 7.25
N LEU A 178 8.63 -14.31 7.45
CA LEU A 178 8.73 -15.13 8.65
C LEU A 178 9.12 -14.32 9.90
N ILE A 179 10.07 -13.38 9.76
CA ILE A 179 10.46 -12.45 10.83
C ILE A 179 9.26 -11.58 11.25
N LEU A 180 8.50 -11.05 10.28
CA LEU A 180 7.29 -10.28 10.57
C LEU A 180 6.23 -11.13 11.27
N ALA A 181 5.97 -12.34 10.76
CA ALA A 181 5.01 -13.26 11.37
C ALA A 181 5.39 -13.62 12.82
N ALA A 182 6.65 -13.98 13.07
CA ALA A 182 7.14 -14.27 14.41
C ALA A 182 7.09 -13.03 15.31
N GLY A 183 7.44 -11.85 14.79
CA GLY A 183 7.33 -10.57 15.48
C GLY A 183 5.90 -10.24 15.89
N MET A 184 4.90 -10.46 15.02
CA MET A 184 3.47 -10.27 15.33
C MET A 184 2.98 -11.17 16.45
N VAL A 185 3.45 -12.42 16.50
CA VAL A 185 3.17 -13.32 17.62
C VAL A 185 3.86 -12.81 18.90
N ASP A 186 5.12 -12.38 18.81
CA ASP A 186 5.88 -11.79 19.93
C ASP A 186 5.17 -10.57 20.52
N ASP A 187 4.73 -9.61 19.71
CA ASP A 187 4.05 -8.40 20.19
C ASP A 187 2.72 -8.75 20.87
N THR A 188 1.95 -9.66 20.29
CA THR A 188 0.67 -10.11 20.88
C THR A 188 0.90 -10.74 22.26
N ILE A 189 1.89 -11.64 22.39
CA ILE A 189 2.24 -12.27 23.66
C ILE A 189 2.86 -11.24 24.61
N GLY A 190 3.68 -10.32 24.11
CA GLY A 190 4.32 -9.24 24.86
C GLY A 190 3.31 -8.36 25.60
N TRP A 191 2.22 -7.98 24.94
CA TRP A 191 1.13 -7.24 25.57
C TRP A 191 0.42 -8.02 26.67
N ILE A 192 0.23 -9.33 26.49
CA ILE A 192 -0.34 -10.21 27.52
C ILE A 192 0.60 -10.30 28.72
N LEU A 193 1.91 -10.47 28.49
CA LEU A 193 2.93 -10.50 29.54
C LEU A 193 2.96 -9.18 30.30
N LEU A 194 3.03 -8.04 29.61
CA LEU A 194 3.05 -6.72 30.22
C LEU A 194 1.78 -6.44 31.04
N ALA A 195 0.60 -6.71 30.48
CA ALA A 195 -0.67 -6.52 31.20
C ALA A 195 -0.72 -7.38 32.48
N THR A 196 -0.18 -8.61 32.42
CA THR A 196 -0.10 -9.51 33.58
C THR A 196 0.85 -8.95 34.65
N VAL A 197 2.05 -8.56 34.25
CA VAL A 197 3.10 -8.09 35.18
C VAL A 197 2.77 -6.71 35.76
N ALA A 198 2.22 -5.79 34.96
CA ALA A 198 1.73 -4.50 35.44
C ALA A 198 0.54 -4.64 36.39
N GLY A 199 -0.39 -5.58 36.11
CA GLY A 199 -1.48 -5.92 37.02
C GLY A 199 -0.97 -6.41 38.39
N LEU A 200 0.05 -7.27 38.40
CA LEU A 200 0.67 -7.80 39.62
C LEU A 200 1.41 -6.73 40.44
N ALA A 201 2.03 -5.74 39.80
CA ALA A 201 2.69 -4.64 40.51
C ALA A 201 1.70 -3.80 41.33
N ARG A 202 0.46 -3.66 40.87
CA ARG A 202 -0.57 -2.87 41.57
C ARG A 202 -1.09 -3.55 42.83
N THR A 203 -1.13 -4.88 42.86
CA THR A 203 -1.62 -5.61 44.04
C THR A 203 -0.57 -5.74 45.14
N GLY A 204 0.72 -5.53 44.83
CA GLY A 204 1.84 -5.53 45.78
C GLY A 204 2.10 -6.86 46.49
N VAL A 205 1.27 -7.87 46.26
CA VAL A 205 1.34 -9.21 46.83
C VAL A 205 1.32 -10.22 45.69
N PHE A 206 2.38 -11.02 45.58
CA PHE A 206 2.41 -12.16 44.67
C PHE A 206 1.57 -13.30 45.27
N ASP A 207 0.24 -13.18 45.15
CA ASP A 207 -0.67 -14.29 45.36
C ASP A 207 -0.91 -14.99 44.02
N VAL A 208 -0.73 -16.31 43.98
CA VAL A 208 -0.99 -17.13 42.79
C VAL A 208 -2.43 -16.93 42.31
N GLY A 209 -3.36 -16.69 43.23
CA GLY A 209 -4.75 -16.33 42.92
C GLY A 209 -4.87 -15.02 42.12
N SER A 210 -4.15 -13.96 42.53
CA SER A 210 -4.14 -12.67 41.82
C SER A 210 -3.50 -12.77 40.43
N ALA A 211 -2.38 -13.49 40.29
CA ALA A 211 -1.73 -13.73 38.99
C ALA A 211 -2.63 -14.49 38.03
N ALA A 212 -3.25 -15.58 38.53
CA ALA A 212 -4.21 -16.35 37.76
C ALA A 212 -5.43 -15.51 37.37
N ALA A 213 -5.95 -14.68 38.28
CA ALA A 213 -7.06 -13.78 38.00
C ALA A 213 -6.70 -12.75 36.91
N THR A 214 -5.51 -12.15 36.93
CA THR A 214 -5.07 -11.23 35.87
C THR A 214 -4.96 -11.94 34.51
N ILE A 215 -4.34 -13.13 34.46
CA ILE A 215 -4.25 -13.92 33.22
C ILE A 215 -5.64 -14.27 32.70
N VAL A 216 -6.55 -14.71 33.58
CA VAL A 216 -7.95 -15.01 33.22
C VAL A 216 -8.64 -13.75 32.71
N SER A 217 -8.47 -12.59 33.35
CA SER A 217 -9.03 -11.31 32.90
C SER A 217 -8.55 -10.94 31.50
N VAL A 218 -7.25 -11.11 31.21
CA VAL A 218 -6.70 -10.88 29.86
C VAL A 218 -7.31 -11.85 28.85
N LEU A 219 -7.35 -13.15 29.16
CA LEU A 219 -7.92 -14.17 28.27
C LEU A 219 -9.41 -13.94 28.01
N VAL A 220 -10.19 -13.59 29.04
CA VAL A 220 -11.61 -13.26 28.93
C VAL A 220 -11.80 -12.01 28.09
N PHE A 221 -11.00 -10.96 28.31
CA PHE A 221 -11.05 -9.75 27.49
C PHE A 221 -10.75 -10.05 26.02
N LEU A 222 -9.66 -10.77 25.73
CA LEU A 222 -9.31 -11.14 24.35
C LEU A 222 -10.38 -12.02 23.71
N ALA A 223 -10.90 -13.01 24.42
CA ALA A 223 -11.98 -13.85 23.92
C ALA A 223 -13.24 -13.02 23.58
N LEU A 224 -13.63 -12.11 24.46
CA LEU A 224 -14.77 -11.21 24.22
C LEU A 224 -14.51 -10.25 23.06
N ALA A 225 -13.31 -9.69 22.98
CA ALA A 225 -12.92 -8.76 21.93
C ALA A 225 -12.89 -9.44 20.55
N PHE A 226 -12.29 -10.62 20.42
CA PHE A 226 -12.24 -11.34 19.15
C PHE A 226 -13.55 -12.03 18.75
N THR A 227 -14.51 -12.19 19.66
CA THR A 227 -15.86 -12.73 19.36
C THR A 227 -16.88 -11.61 19.18
N VAL A 228 -17.29 -10.98 20.28
CA VAL A 228 -18.30 -9.91 20.32
C VAL A 228 -17.72 -8.61 19.77
N GLY A 229 -16.51 -8.25 20.19
CA GLY A 229 -15.85 -7.00 19.76
C GLY A 229 -15.60 -6.95 18.26
N ARG A 230 -15.22 -8.08 17.65
CA ARG A 230 -15.05 -8.20 16.19
C ARG A 230 -16.34 -7.89 15.45
N ARG A 231 -17.45 -8.51 15.88
CA ARG A 231 -18.76 -8.27 15.29
C ARG A 231 -19.20 -6.83 15.48
N LEU A 232 -19.08 -6.31 16.71
CA LEU A 232 -19.43 -4.93 17.06
C LEU A 232 -18.65 -3.92 16.22
N THR A 233 -17.32 -4.06 16.14
CA THR A 233 -16.44 -3.17 15.37
C THR A 233 -16.82 -3.19 13.89
N THR A 234 -17.01 -4.39 13.33
CA THR A 234 -17.35 -4.51 11.90
C THR A 234 -18.73 -3.95 11.59
N ASP A 235 -19.74 -4.21 12.43
CA ASP A 235 -21.11 -3.73 12.23
C ASP A 235 -21.21 -2.21 12.45
N LEU A 236 -20.48 -1.66 13.43
CA LEU A 236 -20.45 -0.22 13.70
C LEU A 236 -19.75 0.54 12.59
N LEU A 237 -18.58 0.08 12.12
CA LEU A 237 -17.88 0.72 10.99
C LEU A 237 -18.73 0.67 9.72
N ARG A 238 -19.36 -0.48 9.42
CA ARG A 238 -20.31 -0.59 8.29
C ARG A 238 -21.48 0.37 8.43
N TRP A 239 -22.02 0.53 9.64
CA TRP A 239 -23.13 1.43 9.88
C TRP A 239 -22.72 2.90 9.69
N VAL A 240 -21.58 3.32 10.23
CA VAL A 240 -21.05 4.69 10.08
C VAL A 240 -20.74 4.99 8.61
N ASP A 241 -20.13 4.04 7.90
CA ASP A 241 -19.84 4.17 6.48
C ASP A 241 -21.15 4.36 5.66
N ASN A 242 -22.15 3.52 5.90
CA ASN A 242 -23.43 3.62 5.19
C ASN A 242 -24.28 4.86 5.56
N ALA A 243 -24.23 5.30 6.82
CA ALA A 243 -25.07 6.37 7.32
C ALA A 243 -24.47 7.77 7.11
N VAL A 244 -23.14 7.89 7.20
CA VAL A 244 -22.42 9.17 7.13
C VAL A 244 -21.53 9.24 5.88
N GLY A 245 -20.86 8.15 5.51
CA GLY A 245 -20.03 8.05 4.31
C GLY A 245 -18.84 9.01 4.28
N SER A 246 -18.21 9.25 5.44
CA SER A 246 -17.04 10.14 5.56
C SER A 246 -15.87 9.46 6.27
N ASP A 247 -14.68 9.55 5.69
CA ASP A 247 -13.43 9.05 6.26
C ASP A 247 -13.18 9.59 7.67
N THR A 248 -13.50 10.87 7.91
CA THR A 248 -13.38 11.50 9.23
C THR A 248 -14.27 10.85 10.29
N ALA A 249 -15.45 10.37 9.90
CA ALA A 249 -16.37 9.68 10.80
C ALA A 249 -15.85 8.27 11.13
N LEU A 250 -15.27 7.58 10.15
CA LEU A 250 -14.62 6.29 10.36
C LEU A 250 -13.39 6.41 11.28
N LEU A 251 -12.51 7.39 11.05
CA LEU A 251 -11.35 7.64 11.92
C LEU A 251 -11.78 7.99 13.35
N SER A 252 -12.79 8.86 13.50
CA SER A 252 -13.35 9.19 14.82
C SER A 252 -13.97 7.97 15.51
N THR A 253 -14.60 7.08 14.75
CA THR A 253 -15.17 5.83 15.28
C THR A 253 -14.08 4.89 15.79
N VAL A 254 -12.98 4.73 15.05
CA VAL A 254 -11.82 3.95 15.51
C VAL A 254 -11.26 4.51 16.80
N MET A 255 -11.11 5.83 16.90
CA MET A 255 -10.66 6.49 18.13
C MET A 255 -11.62 6.25 19.31
N VAL A 256 -12.92 6.42 19.10
CA VAL A 256 -13.93 6.19 20.15
C VAL A 256 -13.90 4.73 20.62
N LEU A 257 -13.79 3.77 19.69
CA LEU A 257 -13.68 2.36 20.03
C LEU A 257 -12.41 2.06 20.82
N ALA A 258 -11.26 2.62 20.41
CA ALA A 258 -9.99 2.42 21.07
C ALA A 258 -9.98 3.00 22.49
N LEU A 259 -10.50 4.21 22.67
CA LEU A 259 -10.62 4.85 23.99
C LEU A 259 -11.61 4.09 24.88
N ALA A 260 -12.73 3.63 24.34
CA ALA A 260 -13.71 2.83 25.10
C ALA A 260 -13.12 1.48 25.53
N ALA A 261 -12.43 0.78 24.63
CA ALA A 261 -11.73 -0.47 24.94
C ALA A 261 -10.60 -0.25 25.96
N GLY A 262 -9.87 0.87 25.85
CA GLY A 262 -8.87 1.29 26.82
C GLY A 262 -9.47 1.55 28.20
N ALA A 263 -10.60 2.23 28.28
CA ALA A 263 -11.31 2.45 29.54
C ALA A 263 -11.79 1.12 30.17
N ILE A 264 -12.31 0.19 29.36
CA ILE A 264 -12.74 -1.14 29.82
C ILE A 264 -11.55 -1.94 30.36
N THR A 265 -10.43 -1.97 29.64
CA THR A 265 -9.22 -2.68 30.09
C THR A 265 -8.64 -2.07 31.37
N GLN A 266 -8.63 -0.74 31.48
CA GLN A 266 -8.23 -0.06 32.71
C GLN A 266 -9.15 -0.42 33.89
N TYR A 267 -10.46 -0.45 33.67
CA TYR A 267 -11.45 -0.85 34.69
C TYR A 267 -11.26 -2.31 35.14
N MET A 268 -10.85 -3.21 34.23
CA MET A 268 -10.53 -4.60 34.54
C MET A 268 -9.20 -4.78 35.30
N GLY A 269 -8.49 -3.68 35.62
CA GLY A 269 -7.18 -3.75 36.26
C GLY A 269 -6.04 -4.15 35.31
N LEU A 270 -6.25 -3.96 34.00
CA LEU A 270 -5.22 -4.08 32.95
C LEU A 270 -4.76 -2.68 32.54
N GLU A 271 -3.89 -2.58 31.54
CA GLU A 271 -3.46 -1.28 31.01
C GLU A 271 -4.32 -0.86 29.80
N ALA A 272 -4.70 0.41 29.74
CA ALA A 272 -5.59 0.96 28.69
C ALA A 272 -5.09 0.71 27.25
N ILE A 273 -3.77 0.63 27.10
CA ILE A 273 -3.09 0.39 25.82
C ILE A 273 -3.40 -0.97 25.19
N LEU A 274 -3.71 -1.99 26.00
CA LEU A 274 -4.13 -3.30 25.49
C LEU A 274 -5.44 -3.18 24.68
N GLY A 275 -6.39 -2.39 25.18
CA GLY A 275 -7.66 -2.17 24.49
C GLY A 275 -7.49 -1.44 23.16
N ALA A 276 -6.62 -0.43 23.12
CA ALA A 276 -6.30 0.31 21.91
C ALA A 276 -5.66 -0.58 20.82
N PHE A 277 -4.68 -1.41 21.21
CA PHE A 277 -4.04 -2.37 20.32
C PHE A 277 -5.05 -3.37 19.73
N VAL A 278 -5.89 -3.97 20.57
CA VAL A 278 -6.89 -4.95 20.13
C VAL A 278 -7.90 -4.32 19.17
N VAL A 279 -8.33 -3.08 19.40
CA VAL A 279 -9.18 -2.35 18.44
C VAL A 279 -8.45 -2.16 17.11
N GLY A 280 -7.18 -1.77 17.12
CA GLY A 280 -6.37 -1.68 15.90
C GLY A 280 -6.37 -2.99 15.10
N VAL A 281 -6.13 -4.13 15.76
CA VAL A 281 -6.16 -5.46 15.13
C VAL A 281 -7.54 -5.77 14.53
N LEU A 282 -8.61 -5.51 15.27
CA LEU A 282 -9.98 -5.78 14.80
C LEU A 282 -10.37 -4.90 13.61
N VAL A 283 -9.98 -3.63 13.62
CA VAL A 283 -10.23 -2.69 12.52
C VAL A 283 -9.44 -3.08 11.28
N GLY A 284 -8.18 -3.52 11.44
CA GLY A 284 -7.32 -3.95 10.33
C GLY A 284 -7.88 -5.14 9.54
N GLN A 285 -8.78 -5.94 10.14
CA GLN A 285 -9.45 -7.05 9.46
C GLN A 285 -10.68 -6.63 8.62
N VAL A 286 -11.12 -5.38 8.71
CA VAL A 286 -12.32 -4.92 8.02
C VAL A 286 -11.96 -4.47 6.61
N LYS A 287 -12.32 -5.27 5.60
CA LYS A 287 -12.03 -5.02 4.16
C LYS A 287 -12.45 -3.63 3.63
N ARG A 288 -13.33 -2.93 4.33
CA ARG A 288 -13.89 -1.62 3.96
C ARG A 288 -13.13 -0.45 4.59
N PHE A 289 -12.19 -0.73 5.50
CA PHE A 289 -11.25 0.25 5.99
C PHE A 289 -10.15 0.37 4.94
N ASP A 290 -10.30 1.37 4.08
CA ASP A 290 -9.44 1.54 2.90
C ASP A 290 -7.98 1.83 3.28
N TYR A 291 -7.08 1.56 2.34
CA TYR A 291 -5.66 1.89 2.44
C TYR A 291 -5.44 3.36 2.81
N ASP A 292 -6.21 4.27 2.21
CA ASP A 292 -6.10 5.71 2.44
C ASP A 292 -6.41 6.12 3.89
N LEU A 293 -7.41 5.48 4.53
CA LEU A 293 -7.74 5.74 5.94
C LEU A 293 -6.64 5.23 6.86
N ARG A 294 -6.14 4.02 6.61
CA ARG A 294 -5.02 3.45 7.36
C ARG A 294 -3.79 4.33 7.25
N HIS A 295 -3.45 4.75 6.03
CA HIS A 295 -2.32 5.62 5.76
C HIS A 295 -2.48 6.97 6.46
N THR A 296 -3.68 7.56 6.45
CA THR A 296 -3.95 8.82 7.16
C THR A 296 -3.71 8.67 8.67
N PHE A 297 -4.20 7.59 9.28
CA PHE A 297 -4.02 7.32 10.70
C PHE A 297 -2.54 7.10 11.05
N GLU A 298 -1.83 6.36 10.21
CA GLU A 298 -0.38 6.11 10.31
C GLU A 298 0.41 7.43 10.22
N VAL A 299 0.17 8.26 9.20
CA VAL A 299 0.88 9.52 8.98
C VAL A 299 0.71 10.47 10.16
N VAL A 300 -0.52 10.66 10.65
CA VAL A 300 -0.78 11.55 11.80
C VAL A 300 -0.08 11.04 13.06
N THR A 301 -0.15 9.72 13.29
CA THR A 301 0.46 9.09 14.46
C THR A 301 1.98 9.21 14.43
N LEU A 302 2.61 8.81 13.33
CA LEU A 302 4.08 8.78 13.19
C LEU A 302 4.70 10.17 12.99
N SER A 303 3.93 11.16 12.53
CA SER A 303 4.44 12.52 12.32
C SER A 303 4.33 13.42 13.54
N ILE A 304 3.38 13.15 14.46
CA ILE A 304 3.08 14.04 15.59
C ILE A 304 3.16 13.29 16.91
N PHE A 305 2.32 12.28 17.08
CA PHE A 305 2.06 11.67 18.38
C PHE A 305 3.17 10.74 18.87
N ALA A 306 3.69 9.87 18.00
CA ALA A 306 4.77 8.96 18.34
C ALA A 306 6.08 9.72 18.67
N PRO A 307 6.52 10.73 17.88
CA PRO A 307 7.69 11.53 18.23
C PRO A 307 7.58 12.22 19.59
N ILE A 308 6.40 12.74 19.94
CA ILE A 308 6.15 13.35 21.26
C ILE A 308 6.27 12.32 22.37
N PHE A 309 5.65 11.14 22.21
CA PHE A 309 5.75 10.04 23.16
C PHE A 309 7.21 9.64 23.41
N PHE A 310 7.99 9.42 22.34
CA PHE A 310 9.39 9.02 22.45
C PHE A 310 10.27 10.12 23.05
N ALA A 311 10.05 11.38 22.69
CA ALA A 311 10.80 12.48 23.27
C ALA A 311 10.51 12.64 24.78
N ILE A 312 9.26 12.46 25.21
CA ILE A 312 8.90 12.50 26.64
C ILE A 312 9.51 11.31 27.39
N ALA A 313 9.56 10.12 26.78
CA ALA A 313 10.27 8.98 27.36
C ALA A 313 11.78 9.27 27.50
N GLY A 314 12.42 9.81 26.46
CA GLY A 314 13.82 10.20 26.51
C GLY A 314 14.13 11.29 27.56
N LEU A 315 13.17 12.17 27.87
CA LEU A 315 13.32 13.23 28.89
C LEU A 315 13.53 12.66 30.30
N ARG A 316 13.03 11.46 30.58
CA ARG A 316 13.18 10.75 31.86
C ARG A 316 14.53 10.02 32.00
N MET A 317 15.30 9.91 30.91
CA MET A 317 16.56 9.18 30.90
C MET A 317 17.65 9.99 31.59
N ASP A 318 18.30 9.39 32.59
CA ASP A 318 19.46 9.93 33.28
C ASP A 318 20.75 9.34 32.68
N VAL A 319 21.32 10.05 31.71
CA VAL A 319 22.59 9.66 31.07
C VAL A 319 23.77 9.92 31.99
N ALA A 320 23.70 10.92 32.86
CA ALA A 320 24.76 11.22 33.81
C ALA A 320 24.94 10.05 34.79
N GLY A 321 23.82 9.51 35.31
CA GLY A 321 23.81 8.29 36.11
C GLY A 321 24.28 7.05 35.33
N LEU A 322 23.96 6.96 34.03
CA LEU A 322 24.36 5.83 33.19
C LEU A 322 25.89 5.72 32.97
N VAL A 323 26.61 6.84 33.08
CA VAL A 323 28.09 6.89 32.95
C VAL A 323 28.80 6.42 34.23
N ASP A 324 28.09 6.33 35.37
CA ASP A 324 28.66 5.73 36.58
C ASP A 324 29.18 4.31 36.29
N PRO A 325 30.43 3.96 36.69
CA PRO A 325 31.02 2.67 36.34
C PRO A 325 30.21 1.46 36.78
N THR A 326 29.45 1.56 37.88
CA THR A 326 28.61 0.48 38.40
C THR A 326 27.37 0.31 37.53
N VAL A 327 26.68 1.43 37.24
CA VAL A 327 25.48 1.46 36.39
C VAL A 327 25.83 1.01 34.97
N PHE A 328 26.93 1.51 34.42
CA PHE A 328 27.45 1.11 33.11
C PHE A 328 27.83 -0.38 33.05
N GLY A 329 28.43 -0.91 34.12
CA GLY A 329 28.72 -2.34 34.24
C GLY A 329 27.46 -3.19 34.19
N ILE A 330 26.40 -2.78 34.88
CA ILE A 330 25.10 -3.47 34.82
C ILE A 330 24.46 -3.32 33.45
N PHE A 331 24.50 -2.15 32.84
CA PHE A 331 24.05 -1.94 31.46
C PHE A 331 24.69 -2.95 30.50
N LEU A 332 26.01 -3.13 30.56
CA LEU A 332 26.74 -4.12 29.74
C LEU A 332 26.26 -5.55 30.00
N VAL A 333 26.08 -5.93 31.27
CA VAL A 333 25.58 -7.27 31.63
C VAL A 333 24.18 -7.49 31.07
N VAL A 334 23.26 -6.53 31.27
CA VAL A 334 21.88 -6.62 30.81
C VAL A 334 21.84 -6.66 29.28
N LEU A 335 22.66 -5.85 28.59
CA LEU A 335 22.80 -5.86 27.13
C LEU A 335 23.30 -7.21 26.60
N VAL A 336 24.31 -7.80 27.24
CA VAL A 336 24.83 -9.11 26.83
C VAL A 336 23.77 -10.20 27.04
N VAL A 337 23.09 -10.21 28.18
CA VAL A 337 22.00 -11.17 28.47
C VAL A 337 20.84 -10.98 27.50
N ALA A 338 20.47 -9.74 27.20
CA ALA A 338 19.44 -9.37 26.23
C ALA A 338 19.72 -9.97 24.85
N CYS A 339 20.87 -9.64 24.28
CA CYS A 339 21.29 -10.11 22.97
C CYS A 339 21.44 -11.64 22.97
N PHE A 340 22.20 -12.18 23.93
CA PHE A 340 22.46 -13.62 23.98
C PHE A 340 21.17 -14.43 24.15
N GLY A 341 20.27 -14.01 25.04
CA GLY A 341 18.99 -14.67 25.25
C GLY A 341 18.17 -14.74 23.96
N LYS A 342 18.09 -13.64 23.20
CA LYS A 342 17.30 -13.58 21.97
C LYS A 342 17.91 -14.46 20.87
N PHE A 343 19.22 -14.35 20.65
CA PHE A 343 19.92 -15.19 19.68
C PHE A 343 19.90 -16.68 20.06
N ALA A 344 20.18 -17.02 21.32
CA ALA A 344 20.17 -18.40 21.79
C ALA A 344 18.77 -19.02 21.69
N GLY A 345 17.72 -18.26 22.02
CA GLY A 345 16.34 -18.68 21.87
C GLY A 345 15.98 -19.04 20.42
N ILE A 346 16.24 -18.12 19.50
CA ILE A 346 15.93 -18.32 18.06
C ILE A 346 16.80 -19.43 17.46
N MET A 347 18.12 -19.41 17.70
CA MET A 347 19.02 -20.43 17.15
C MET A 347 18.75 -21.82 17.72
N GLY A 348 18.30 -21.91 18.98
CA GLY A 348 17.94 -23.17 19.61
C GLY A 348 16.72 -23.84 18.96
N VAL A 349 15.76 -23.05 18.47
CA VAL A 349 14.54 -23.56 17.83
C VAL A 349 14.57 -23.55 16.30
N ALA A 350 15.55 -22.88 15.68
CA ALA A 350 15.69 -22.80 14.22
C ALA A 350 15.70 -24.17 13.51
N PRO A 351 16.38 -25.23 14.01
CA PRO A 351 16.32 -26.56 13.39
C PRO A 351 14.92 -27.19 13.45
N LEU A 352 14.14 -26.94 14.51
CA LEU A 352 12.76 -27.41 14.64
C LEU A 352 11.81 -26.70 13.66
N ALA A 353 12.18 -25.48 13.26
CA ALA A 353 11.52 -24.67 12.25
C ALA A 353 11.99 -24.99 10.82
N GLY A 354 12.92 -25.93 10.63
CA GLY A 354 13.47 -26.30 9.32
C GLY A 354 14.44 -25.26 8.74
N LEU A 355 14.99 -24.38 9.56
CA LEU A 355 15.80 -23.24 9.14
C LEU A 355 17.30 -23.51 9.24
N SER A 356 18.05 -22.94 8.31
CA SER A 356 19.50 -22.91 8.31
C SER A 356 20.06 -22.01 9.43
N ARG A 357 21.36 -22.16 9.71
CA ARG A 357 22.05 -21.33 10.71
C ARG A 357 22.02 -19.84 10.35
N TRP A 358 22.12 -19.50 9.07
CA TRP A 358 22.11 -18.10 8.61
C TRP A 358 20.72 -17.48 8.67
N GLU A 359 19.68 -18.26 8.40
CA GLU A 359 18.29 -17.84 8.64
C GLU A 359 18.06 -17.60 10.14
N GLY A 360 18.52 -18.50 11.01
CA GLY A 360 18.44 -18.33 12.46
C GLY A 360 19.16 -17.07 12.97
N ILE A 361 20.36 -16.78 12.47
CA ILE A 361 21.11 -15.54 12.80
C ILE A 361 20.36 -14.30 12.28
N THR A 362 19.79 -14.36 11.08
CA THR A 362 19.05 -13.23 10.48
C THR A 362 17.77 -12.95 11.23
N ILE A 363 17.01 -13.99 11.60
CA ILE A 363 15.82 -13.88 12.43
C ILE A 363 16.18 -13.38 13.83
N GLY A 364 17.24 -13.91 14.43
CA GLY A 364 17.76 -13.43 15.71
C GLY A 364 18.14 -11.95 15.65
N GLY A 365 18.81 -11.51 14.59
CA GLY A 365 19.17 -10.10 14.37
C GLY A 365 17.95 -9.20 14.18
N GLY A 366 16.95 -9.65 13.41
CA GLY A 366 15.69 -8.93 13.24
C GLY A 366 14.91 -8.84 14.55
N MET A 367 14.66 -9.97 15.22
CA MET A 367 13.90 -10.01 16.48
C MET A 367 14.67 -9.41 17.67
N ASN A 368 15.98 -9.17 17.55
CA ASN A 368 16.73 -8.38 18.53
C ASN A 368 16.45 -6.88 18.40
N ALA A 369 15.77 -6.41 17.35
CA ALA A 369 15.32 -5.03 17.28
C ALA A 369 14.25 -4.78 18.36
N ARG A 370 14.70 -4.24 19.49
CA ARG A 370 13.81 -3.68 20.51
C ARG A 370 13.62 -2.21 20.23
N GLY A 371 12.60 -1.62 20.81
CA GLY A 371 12.23 -0.25 20.48
C GLY A 371 11.06 0.20 21.32
N ALA A 372 10.01 0.68 20.66
CA ALA A 372 8.88 1.32 21.32
C ALA A 372 8.30 0.51 22.47
N MET A 373 8.06 -0.79 22.26
CA MET A 373 7.42 -1.64 23.26
C MET A 373 8.28 -1.82 24.52
N GLU A 374 9.60 -1.93 24.41
CA GLU A 374 10.49 -2.03 25.57
C GLU A 374 10.48 -0.73 26.39
N ILE A 375 10.41 0.42 25.72
CA ILE A 375 10.32 1.75 26.37
C ILE A 375 8.99 1.92 27.09
N ILE A 376 7.90 1.39 26.52
CA ILE A 376 6.58 1.39 27.15
C ILE A 376 6.62 0.57 28.44
N VAL A 377 7.19 -0.65 28.40
CA VAL A 377 7.39 -1.51 29.58
C VAL A 377 8.20 -0.77 30.65
N ALA A 378 9.30 -0.12 30.25
CA ALA A 378 10.13 0.65 31.17
C ALA A 378 9.37 1.83 31.79
N THR A 379 8.59 2.56 30.99
CA THR A 379 7.82 3.73 31.44
C THR A 379 6.75 3.33 32.46
N ILE A 380 6.04 2.22 32.20
CA ILE A 380 5.07 1.66 33.13
C ILE A 380 5.76 1.17 34.40
N GLY A 381 6.89 0.46 34.28
CA GLY A 381 7.63 -0.05 35.44
C GLY A 381 8.17 1.06 36.35
N LEU A 382 8.63 2.18 35.77
CA LEU A 382 9.05 3.37 36.51
C LEU A 382 7.84 4.06 37.18
N GLY A 383 6.73 4.24 36.44
CA GLY A 383 5.50 4.85 36.98
C GLY A 383 4.84 4.02 38.09
N ALA A 384 4.96 2.70 38.04
CA ALA A 384 4.49 1.79 39.08
C ALA A 384 5.42 1.70 40.30
N GLY A 385 6.56 2.39 40.29
CA GLY A 385 7.55 2.34 41.38
C GLY A 385 8.28 1.01 41.49
N ILE A 386 8.31 0.21 40.41
CA ILE A 386 9.03 -1.08 40.37
C ILE A 386 10.47 -0.88 39.90
N LEU A 387 10.66 0.00 38.90
CA LEU A 387 11.97 0.33 38.35
C LEU A 387 12.51 1.62 38.96
N THR A 388 13.81 1.65 39.22
CA THR A 388 14.56 2.87 39.51
C THR A 388 14.79 3.67 38.23
N THR A 389 15.12 4.97 38.34
CA THR A 389 15.47 5.81 37.18
C THR A 389 16.72 5.28 36.46
N GLU A 390 17.67 4.70 37.19
CA GLU A 390 18.85 4.05 36.64
C GLU A 390 18.47 2.82 35.80
N MET A 391 17.62 1.93 36.34
CA MET A 391 17.18 0.74 35.61
C MET A 391 16.31 1.11 34.40
N TYR A 392 15.46 2.13 34.52
CA TYR A 392 14.73 2.72 33.39
C TYR A 392 15.69 3.16 32.28
N SER A 393 16.73 3.93 32.64
CA SER A 393 17.72 4.44 31.70
C SER A 393 18.53 3.32 31.05
N ILE A 394 18.85 2.25 31.79
CA ILE A 394 19.48 1.05 31.24
C ILE A 394 18.59 0.38 30.19
N ILE A 395 17.30 0.16 30.48
CA ILE A 395 16.37 -0.50 29.54
C ILE A 395 16.21 0.35 28.27
N VAL A 396 16.03 1.66 28.41
CA VAL A 396 15.94 2.58 27.26
C VAL A 396 17.23 2.57 26.43
N ALA A 397 18.40 2.58 27.07
CA ALA A 397 19.68 2.48 26.38
C ALA A 397 19.83 1.16 25.58
N ILE A 398 19.35 0.04 26.14
CA ILE A 398 19.34 -1.25 25.45
C ILE A 398 18.40 -1.22 24.25
N ALA A 399 17.21 -0.63 24.37
CA ALA A 399 16.29 -0.46 23.25
C ALA A 399 16.95 0.27 22.08
N ILE A 400 17.69 1.35 22.38
CA ILE A 400 18.45 2.12 21.39
C ILE A 400 19.57 1.27 20.77
N VAL A 401 20.44 0.68 21.58
CA VAL A 401 21.62 -0.05 21.09
C VAL A 401 21.20 -1.27 20.25
N THR A 402 20.21 -2.03 20.70
CA THR A 402 19.73 -3.22 19.99
C THR A 402 19.00 -2.87 18.68
N SER A 403 18.23 -1.76 18.67
CA SER A 403 17.68 -1.16 17.44
C SER A 403 18.76 -0.84 16.40
N LEU A 404 19.90 -0.26 16.82
CA LEU A 404 21.02 0.08 15.94
C LEU A 404 21.77 -1.19 15.45
N MET A 405 21.82 -2.24 16.27
CA MET A 405 22.48 -3.51 15.93
C MET A 405 21.71 -4.31 14.87
N ALA A 406 20.37 -4.33 14.93
CA ALA A 406 19.53 -5.15 14.06
C ALA A 406 19.82 -4.97 12.55
N PRO A 407 19.78 -3.75 11.96
CA PRO A 407 20.06 -3.57 10.54
C PRO A 407 21.49 -3.96 10.18
N ALA A 408 22.48 -3.72 11.06
CA ALA A 408 23.86 -4.09 10.80
C ALA A 408 24.04 -5.62 10.72
N ILE A 409 23.42 -6.37 11.63
CA ILE A 409 23.46 -7.83 11.65
C ILE A 409 22.77 -8.40 10.42
N MET A 410 21.57 -7.90 10.09
CA MET A 410 20.78 -8.39 8.95
C MET A 410 21.46 -8.11 7.61
N ARG A 411 22.05 -6.92 7.42
CA ARG A 411 22.85 -6.60 6.21
C ARG A 411 23.99 -7.59 5.98
N TRP A 412 24.59 -8.06 7.07
CA TRP A 412 25.71 -9.01 7.01
C TRP A 412 25.25 -10.46 6.80
N SER A 413 24.09 -10.86 7.33
CA SER A 413 23.62 -12.25 7.31
C SER A 413 22.75 -12.60 6.09
N ILE A 414 21.93 -11.67 5.59
CA ILE A 414 21.00 -11.89 4.46
C ILE A 414 21.68 -12.42 3.19
N PRO A 415 22.83 -11.88 2.74
CA PRO A 415 23.48 -12.36 1.51
C PRO A 415 23.95 -13.81 1.56
N LYS A 416 23.95 -14.42 2.75
CA LYS A 416 24.37 -15.81 2.98
C LYS A 416 23.17 -16.78 3.01
N ILE A 417 21.95 -16.28 2.82
CA ILE A 417 20.73 -17.07 2.74
C ILE A 417 20.41 -17.30 1.26
N GLU A 418 20.41 -18.56 0.87
CA GLU A 418 20.03 -18.99 -0.48
C GLU A 418 18.55 -18.68 -0.74
N VAL A 419 18.22 -18.24 -1.96
CA VAL A 419 16.84 -17.99 -2.38
C VAL A 419 16.32 -19.30 -2.95
N SER A 420 15.23 -19.83 -2.39
CA SER A 420 14.60 -21.04 -2.95
C SER A 420 14.08 -20.78 -4.37
N GLU A 421 14.09 -21.77 -5.25
CA GLU A 421 13.50 -21.64 -6.60
C GLU A 421 12.01 -21.24 -6.51
N ASP A 422 11.27 -21.79 -5.54
CA ASP A 422 9.86 -21.42 -5.29
C ASP A 422 9.72 -19.94 -4.89
N GLU A 423 10.65 -19.42 -4.07
CA GLU A 423 10.66 -18.01 -3.64
C GLU A 423 10.93 -17.10 -4.84
N ARG A 424 11.88 -17.51 -5.70
CA ARG A 424 12.22 -16.80 -6.92
C ARG A 424 11.07 -16.77 -7.92
N GLU A 425 10.45 -17.92 -8.20
CA GLU A 425 9.30 -18.01 -9.10
C GLU A 425 8.11 -17.16 -8.59
N ARG A 426 7.83 -17.21 -7.28
CA ARG A 426 6.80 -16.36 -6.66
C ARG A 426 7.10 -14.88 -6.86
N MET A 427 8.32 -14.45 -6.55
CA MET A 427 8.71 -13.04 -6.70
C MET A 427 8.69 -12.58 -8.16
N GLU A 428 9.14 -13.41 -9.09
CA GLU A 428 9.06 -13.11 -10.52
C GLU A 428 7.61 -13.00 -11.00
N ARG A 429 6.71 -13.85 -10.49
CA ARG A 429 5.27 -13.78 -10.77
C ARG A 429 4.63 -12.53 -10.16
N GLU A 430 4.91 -12.21 -8.91
CA GLU A 430 4.40 -10.98 -8.26
C GLU A 430 4.90 -9.71 -8.97
N ALA A 431 6.18 -9.67 -9.34
CA ALA A 431 6.76 -8.57 -10.11
C ALA A 431 6.10 -8.43 -11.48
N TYR A 432 5.79 -9.56 -12.13
CA TYR A 432 5.04 -9.58 -13.38
C TYR A 432 3.61 -9.04 -13.21
N LEU A 433 2.85 -9.53 -12.23
CA LEU A 433 1.48 -9.05 -11.97
C LEU A 433 1.44 -7.54 -11.68
N LYS A 434 2.42 -7.04 -10.92
CA LYS A 434 2.52 -5.60 -10.63
C LYS A 434 2.81 -4.73 -11.87
N GLN A 435 3.45 -5.29 -12.89
CA GLN A 435 3.81 -4.58 -14.12
C GLN A 435 2.83 -4.84 -15.28
N SER A 436 1.99 -5.86 -15.15
CA SER A 436 1.03 -6.29 -16.17
C SER A 436 -0.07 -5.25 -16.34
N PHE A 437 -0.24 -4.75 -17.56
CA PHE A 437 -1.34 -3.83 -17.88
C PHE A 437 -2.68 -4.54 -17.79
N VAL A 438 -2.78 -5.76 -18.34
CA VAL A 438 -4.04 -6.48 -18.51
C VAL A 438 -4.53 -7.10 -17.19
N GLU A 439 -3.64 -7.54 -16.29
CA GLU A 439 -4.00 -8.05 -14.96
C GLU A 439 -4.49 -6.95 -14.02
N ASN A 440 -4.03 -5.71 -14.22
CA ASN A 440 -4.41 -4.57 -13.39
C ASN A 440 -5.66 -3.84 -13.90
N LEU A 441 -6.27 -4.28 -15.01
CA LEU A 441 -7.56 -3.78 -15.46
C LEU A 441 -8.64 -4.23 -14.48
N THR A 442 -9.30 -3.29 -13.82
CA THR A 442 -10.47 -3.53 -12.96
C THR A 442 -11.74 -2.97 -13.58
N ARG A 443 -11.63 -1.87 -14.34
CA ARG A 443 -12.79 -1.20 -14.94
C ARG A 443 -12.50 -0.62 -16.32
N ILE A 444 -13.31 -1.00 -17.31
CA ILE A 444 -13.16 -0.62 -18.71
C ILE A 444 -14.40 0.16 -19.17
N LEU A 445 -14.19 1.28 -19.85
CA LEU A 445 -15.27 2.05 -20.49
C LEU A 445 -15.26 1.81 -22.01
N LEU A 446 -16.40 1.41 -22.57
CA LEU A 446 -16.61 1.32 -24.02
C LEU A 446 -17.74 2.27 -24.44
N PRO A 447 -17.42 3.51 -24.85
CA PRO A 447 -18.38 4.39 -25.50
C PRO A 447 -18.81 3.78 -26.84
N THR A 448 -20.12 3.74 -27.09
CA THR A 448 -20.67 3.07 -28.26
C THR A 448 -21.83 3.81 -28.90
N ARG A 449 -21.90 3.68 -30.23
CA ARG A 449 -23.07 4.01 -31.05
C ARG A 449 -23.61 2.79 -31.81
N GLY A 450 -23.09 1.60 -31.52
CA GLY A 450 -23.47 0.36 -32.18
C GLY A 450 -22.86 0.16 -33.57
N GLY A 451 -21.86 0.96 -33.96
CA GLY A 451 -21.16 0.82 -35.24
C GLY A 451 -20.25 -0.41 -35.29
N ALA A 452 -19.88 -0.84 -36.50
CA ALA A 452 -19.03 -2.02 -36.72
C ALA A 452 -17.65 -1.93 -36.04
N ASP A 453 -17.10 -0.72 -35.95
CA ASP A 453 -15.88 -0.41 -35.20
C ASP A 453 -15.99 -0.77 -33.71
N THR A 454 -17.11 -0.41 -33.10
CA THR A 454 -17.37 -0.64 -31.67
C THR A 454 -17.77 -2.08 -31.40
N ARG A 455 -18.48 -2.74 -32.33
CA ARG A 455 -18.76 -4.18 -32.28
C ARG A 455 -17.46 -4.98 -32.36
N TYR A 456 -16.54 -4.62 -33.25
CA TYR A 456 -15.21 -5.24 -33.32
C TYR A 456 -14.34 -4.91 -32.10
N ALA A 457 -14.44 -3.69 -31.55
CA ALA A 457 -13.76 -3.35 -30.30
C ALA A 457 -14.23 -4.22 -29.12
N ALA A 458 -15.54 -4.48 -29.03
CA ALA A 458 -16.10 -5.41 -28.06
C ALA A 458 -15.59 -6.85 -28.28
N ARG A 459 -15.49 -7.30 -29.54
CA ARG A 459 -14.91 -8.61 -29.89
C ARG A 459 -13.46 -8.75 -29.40
N LEU A 460 -12.64 -7.71 -29.51
CA LEU A 460 -11.25 -7.70 -29.01
C LEU A 460 -11.17 -7.60 -27.48
N LEU A 461 -12.16 -6.99 -26.83
CA LEU A 461 -12.26 -6.90 -25.37
C LEU A 461 -12.74 -8.20 -24.72
N ALA A 462 -13.52 -9.01 -25.43
CA ALA A 462 -14.13 -10.22 -24.87
C ALA A 462 -13.11 -11.14 -24.15
N PRO A 463 -11.92 -11.45 -24.71
CA PRO A 463 -10.90 -12.26 -24.04
C PRO A 463 -10.32 -11.66 -22.75
N LEU A 464 -10.42 -10.34 -22.56
CA LEU A 464 -9.89 -9.62 -21.40
C LEU A 464 -10.88 -9.60 -20.24
N VAL A 465 -12.18 -9.62 -20.55
CA VAL A 465 -13.26 -9.53 -19.56
C VAL A 465 -13.78 -10.93 -19.19
N ARG A 466 -13.73 -11.89 -20.13
CA ARG A 466 -14.17 -13.27 -19.91
C ARG A 466 -13.37 -13.96 -18.80
N ASP A 467 -14.07 -14.51 -17.81
CA ASP A 467 -13.53 -15.20 -16.63
C ASP A 467 -12.63 -14.32 -15.73
N ARG A 468 -12.73 -12.99 -15.81
CA ARG A 468 -12.02 -12.06 -14.93
C ARG A 468 -12.98 -11.17 -14.14
N ASP A 469 -12.51 -10.66 -13.00
CA ASP A 469 -13.26 -9.72 -12.17
C ASP A 469 -13.11 -8.28 -12.69
N VAL A 470 -13.42 -8.06 -13.98
CA VAL A 470 -13.33 -6.75 -14.65
C VAL A 470 -14.74 -6.20 -14.90
N GLU A 471 -15.00 -4.99 -14.44
CA GLU A 471 -16.24 -4.26 -14.69
C GLU A 471 -16.18 -3.59 -16.07
N LEU A 472 -17.07 -4.00 -16.99
CA LEU A 472 -17.22 -3.38 -18.30
C LEU A 472 -18.47 -2.50 -18.34
N ASP A 473 -18.28 -1.20 -18.57
CA ASP A 473 -19.36 -0.24 -18.69
C ASP A 473 -19.52 0.20 -20.16
N LEU A 474 -20.73 0.02 -20.71
CA LEU A 474 -21.09 0.48 -22.05
C LEU A 474 -21.73 1.87 -21.94
N LEU A 475 -21.18 2.86 -22.64
CA LEU A 475 -21.70 4.23 -22.61
C LEU A 475 -22.35 4.61 -23.94
N CYS A 476 -23.66 4.85 -23.93
CA CYS A 476 -24.38 5.43 -25.06
C CYS A 476 -24.74 6.88 -24.76
N VAL A 477 -24.29 7.80 -25.62
CA VAL A 477 -24.65 9.24 -25.56
C VAL A 477 -25.77 9.51 -26.56
N SER A 478 -27.00 9.69 -26.06
CA SER A 478 -28.18 9.93 -26.88
C SER A 478 -28.42 11.43 -27.14
N GLU A 479 -28.88 11.75 -28.36
CA GLU A 479 -29.36 13.10 -28.69
C GLU A 479 -30.72 13.35 -28.02
N PRO A 480 -31.02 14.60 -27.61
CA PRO A 480 -32.35 14.92 -27.13
C PRO A 480 -33.35 14.72 -28.28
N ALA A 481 -34.31 13.81 -28.11
CA ALA A 481 -35.48 13.77 -28.97
C ALA A 481 -36.14 15.15 -28.96
N ASP A 482 -36.44 15.69 -30.15
CA ASP A 482 -37.27 16.88 -30.33
C ASP A 482 -38.64 16.62 -29.68
N ALA A 483 -38.75 16.97 -28.39
CA ALA A 483 -39.99 16.97 -27.66
C ALA A 483 -40.84 18.14 -28.21
N ASP A 484 -41.70 17.79 -29.14
CA ASP A 484 -43.06 18.28 -29.27
C ASP A 484 -43.24 19.80 -29.11
N ARG A 485 -43.27 20.49 -30.25
CA ARG A 485 -43.51 21.94 -30.38
C ARG A 485 -44.87 22.43 -29.86
N ASP A 486 -45.67 21.58 -29.21
CA ASP A 486 -47.07 21.88 -28.88
C ASP A 486 -47.37 22.16 -27.39
N THR A 487 -46.35 22.30 -26.53
CA THR A 487 -46.56 22.72 -25.11
C THR A 487 -45.92 24.06 -24.73
N THR A 488 -45.44 24.83 -25.71
CA THR A 488 -44.92 26.20 -25.53
C THR A 488 -46.00 27.28 -25.41
N ARG A 489 -47.04 27.05 -24.59
CA ARG A 489 -48.00 28.10 -24.18
C ARG A 489 -48.28 28.18 -22.69
N GLY A 490 -47.68 27.34 -21.85
CA GLY A 490 -48.03 27.28 -20.42
C GLY A 490 -47.07 27.94 -19.43
N LEU A 491 -45.79 28.13 -19.75
CA LEU A 491 -44.76 28.31 -18.71
C LEU A 491 -43.73 29.41 -18.97
N LEU A 492 -44.03 30.37 -19.85
CA LEU A 492 -43.25 31.60 -20.05
C LEU A 492 -43.71 32.74 -19.11
N GLY A 493 -43.88 32.39 -17.84
CA GLY A 493 -44.50 33.29 -16.87
C GLY A 493 -44.07 33.04 -15.44
N ARG A 494 -42.77 32.79 -15.18
CA ARG A 494 -42.17 33.09 -13.87
C ARG A 494 -40.64 32.98 -13.85
N ILE A 495 -40.05 34.15 -13.62
CA ILE A 495 -38.80 34.41 -12.90
C ILE A 495 -37.52 34.42 -13.74
N ARG A 496 -37.29 35.62 -14.27
CA ARG A 496 -36.01 36.25 -14.53
C ARG A 496 -35.51 36.89 -13.23
N ASN A 497 -34.36 36.47 -12.69
CA ASN A 497 -33.35 37.34 -12.03
C ASN A 497 -32.24 36.53 -11.31
N GLY A 498 -31.00 36.67 -11.80
CA GLY A 498 -29.83 37.09 -11.01
C GLY A 498 -29.16 36.16 -9.98
N ARG A 499 -27.89 35.82 -10.31
CA ARG A 499 -26.71 35.54 -9.44
C ARG A 499 -26.56 34.17 -8.74
N PHE A 500 -25.38 33.59 -9.00
CA PHE A 500 -24.48 32.83 -8.12
C PHE A 500 -25.09 31.78 -7.17
N VAL A 501 -24.85 30.49 -7.45
CA VAL A 501 -24.27 29.54 -6.47
C VAL A 501 -23.50 28.45 -7.22
N ARG A 502 -22.18 28.41 -7.01
CA ARG A 502 -21.31 27.26 -7.26
C ARG A 502 -21.71 26.21 -6.21
N ARG A 503 -22.47 25.18 -6.60
CA ARG A 503 -22.96 24.14 -5.68
C ARG A 503 -22.72 22.75 -6.26
N TRP A 504 -21.86 22.01 -5.57
CA TRP A 504 -22.04 20.60 -5.19
C TRP A 504 -22.71 19.69 -6.23
N ARG A 505 -21.91 18.85 -6.89
CA ARG A 505 -22.42 17.66 -7.58
C ARG A 505 -22.46 16.51 -6.57
N GLY A 506 -23.53 16.50 -5.78
CA GLY A 506 -23.93 15.32 -5.03
C GLY A 506 -24.27 14.20 -6.00
N ARG A 507 -23.77 13.00 -5.67
CA ARG A 507 -24.11 11.70 -6.24
C ARG A 507 -25.64 11.56 -6.21
N ARG A 508 -26.30 11.90 -7.32
CA ARG A 508 -27.72 11.61 -7.50
C ARG A 508 -27.80 10.12 -7.83
N GLU A 509 -28.39 9.35 -6.92
CA GLU A 509 -29.16 8.17 -7.30
C GLU A 509 -30.15 8.59 -8.39
N SER A 510 -29.82 8.25 -9.63
CA SER A 510 -30.78 8.25 -10.71
C SER A 510 -31.38 6.85 -10.78
N SER A 511 -32.58 6.68 -10.26
CA SER A 511 -33.52 5.69 -10.78
C SER A 511 -33.51 5.79 -12.31
N PRO A 512 -33.50 4.67 -13.06
CA PRO A 512 -33.27 4.71 -14.49
C PRO A 512 -34.42 5.47 -15.17
N PRO A 513 -34.16 6.57 -15.91
CA PRO A 513 -35.18 7.13 -16.77
C PRO A 513 -35.37 6.17 -17.95
N VAL A 514 -36.54 5.54 -17.99
CA VAL A 514 -37.01 4.73 -19.12
C VAL A 514 -37.31 5.66 -20.30
N VAL A 515 -36.35 5.82 -21.22
CA VAL A 515 -36.50 6.21 -22.65
C VAL A 515 -35.22 5.69 -23.34
N SER A 516 -35.19 4.75 -24.29
CA SER A 516 -35.73 4.74 -25.64
C SER A 516 -35.23 3.45 -26.31
N GLY A 517 -36.04 2.72 -27.08
CA GLY A 517 -35.66 1.40 -27.65
C GLY A 517 -34.43 1.40 -28.57
N GLU A 518 -33.93 2.57 -28.97
CA GLU A 518 -32.74 2.75 -29.79
C GLU A 518 -31.43 2.49 -29.01
N ALA A 519 -31.32 2.99 -27.77
CA ALA A 519 -30.15 2.74 -26.93
C ALA A 519 -30.03 1.26 -26.53
N ASP A 520 -31.17 0.59 -26.26
CA ASP A 520 -31.17 -0.84 -25.97
C ASP A 520 -30.76 -1.69 -27.19
N GLN A 521 -31.13 -1.29 -28.40
CA GLN A 521 -30.63 -1.92 -29.63
C GLN A 521 -29.12 -1.74 -29.79
N VAL A 522 -28.60 -0.54 -29.52
CA VAL A 522 -27.16 -0.27 -29.52
C VAL A 522 -26.44 -1.17 -28.53
N PHE A 523 -26.88 -1.24 -27.27
CA PHE A 523 -26.26 -2.11 -26.27
C PHE A 523 -26.31 -3.58 -26.69
N THR A 524 -27.46 -4.06 -27.14
CA THR A 524 -27.64 -5.45 -27.57
C THR A 524 -26.71 -5.82 -28.74
N SER A 525 -26.51 -4.89 -29.68
CA SER A 525 -25.60 -5.10 -30.83
C SER A 525 -24.14 -5.29 -30.41
N VAL A 526 -23.71 -4.64 -29.32
CA VAL A 526 -22.34 -4.74 -28.80
C VAL A 526 -22.20 -5.93 -27.86
N GLU A 527 -23.17 -6.13 -26.98
CA GLU A 527 -23.18 -7.20 -25.98
C GLU A 527 -23.07 -8.59 -26.58
N ARG A 528 -23.67 -8.80 -27.76
CA ARG A 528 -23.57 -10.05 -28.51
C ARG A 528 -22.12 -10.48 -28.76
N HIS A 529 -21.22 -9.52 -28.99
CA HIS A 529 -19.83 -9.77 -29.35
C HIS A 529 -18.90 -9.89 -28.13
N LEU A 530 -19.42 -9.67 -26.92
CA LEU A 530 -18.66 -9.83 -25.66
C LEU A 530 -18.70 -11.26 -25.13
N ASP A 531 -19.68 -12.07 -25.58
CA ASP A 531 -19.84 -13.49 -25.21
C ASP A 531 -19.73 -13.76 -23.69
N LEU A 532 -20.36 -12.88 -22.90
CA LEU A 532 -20.37 -12.91 -21.43
C LEU A 532 -21.53 -13.78 -20.91
N THR A 533 -21.20 -14.88 -20.26
CA THR A 533 -22.17 -15.89 -19.78
C THR A 533 -22.71 -15.64 -18.36
N GLU A 534 -21.94 -14.94 -17.50
CA GLU A 534 -22.28 -14.81 -16.06
C GLU A 534 -22.48 -13.35 -15.57
N ARG A 535 -21.94 -12.35 -16.27
CA ARG A 535 -22.02 -10.93 -15.89
C ARG A 535 -22.30 -10.05 -17.09
N ALA A 536 -23.52 -9.50 -17.16
CA ALA A 536 -23.87 -8.51 -18.17
C ALA A 536 -23.10 -7.20 -17.91
N PRO A 537 -22.61 -6.52 -18.97
CA PRO A 537 -21.97 -5.23 -18.80
C PRO A 537 -22.97 -4.19 -18.33
N ARG A 538 -22.50 -3.17 -17.60
CA ARG A 538 -23.37 -2.12 -17.11
C ARG A 538 -23.71 -1.16 -18.24
N ARG A 539 -25.00 -1.01 -18.53
CA ARG A 539 -25.51 -0.05 -19.51
C ARG A 539 -25.60 1.35 -18.91
N ILE A 540 -24.85 2.30 -19.44
CA ILE A 540 -24.85 3.70 -19.03
C ILE A 540 -25.38 4.55 -20.19
N THR A 541 -26.53 5.19 -19.97
CA THR A 541 -27.06 6.18 -20.92
C THR A 541 -26.86 7.58 -20.35
N ARG A 542 -26.26 8.47 -21.14
CA ARG A 542 -26.11 9.89 -20.79
C ARG A 542 -26.80 10.75 -21.84
N LYS A 543 -27.52 11.76 -21.38
CA LYS A 543 -28.02 12.83 -22.26
C LYS A 543 -26.86 13.72 -22.63
N ARG A 544 -26.83 14.17 -23.88
CA ARG A 544 -25.80 15.09 -24.39
C ARG A 544 -25.92 16.47 -23.72
N ASP A 545 -25.15 16.69 -22.65
CA ASP A 545 -24.92 17.99 -22.02
C ASP A 545 -23.64 18.64 -22.60
N GLY A 546 -23.62 18.92 -23.92
CA GLY A 546 -22.46 19.53 -24.60
C GLY A 546 -21.85 18.68 -25.73
N ASN A 547 -20.51 18.64 -25.81
CA ASN A 547 -19.80 17.78 -26.78
C ASN A 547 -19.82 16.32 -26.27
N VAL A 548 -19.93 15.35 -27.19
CA VAL A 548 -19.89 13.91 -26.87
C VAL A 548 -18.59 13.56 -26.15
N ALA A 549 -17.47 14.16 -26.58
CA ALA A 549 -16.17 14.00 -25.92
C ALA A 549 -16.19 14.43 -24.44
N GLU A 550 -16.86 15.54 -24.10
CA GLU A 550 -16.96 16.01 -22.70
C GLU A 550 -17.77 15.07 -21.82
N THR A 551 -18.79 14.43 -22.42
CA THR A 551 -19.60 13.45 -21.71
C THR A 551 -18.78 12.18 -21.44
N ILE A 552 -17.98 11.74 -22.41
CA ILE A 552 -17.08 10.59 -22.25
C ILE A 552 -16.00 10.91 -21.20
N LEU A 553 -15.30 12.04 -21.32
CA LEU A 553 -14.24 12.46 -20.40
C LEU A 553 -14.75 12.61 -18.96
N GLY A 554 -15.93 13.21 -18.77
CA GLY A 554 -16.53 13.33 -17.44
C GLY A 554 -16.93 12.00 -16.80
N GLU A 555 -17.10 10.94 -17.59
CA GLU A 555 -17.28 9.57 -17.08
C GLU A 555 -15.92 8.91 -16.83
N VAL A 556 -14.94 9.07 -17.72
CA VAL A 556 -13.57 8.54 -17.54
C VAL A 556 -12.93 9.05 -16.23
N ASP A 557 -13.18 10.31 -15.85
CA ASP A 557 -12.72 10.92 -14.58
C ASP A 557 -13.25 10.20 -13.31
N VAL A 558 -14.22 9.31 -13.44
CA VAL A 558 -14.82 8.54 -12.32
C VAL A 558 -13.96 7.32 -11.95
N GLY A 559 -12.81 7.13 -12.60
CA GLY A 559 -11.83 6.08 -12.27
C GLY A 559 -11.99 4.83 -13.13
N TYR A 560 -11.64 4.94 -14.42
CA TYR A 560 -11.53 3.81 -15.35
C TYR A 560 -10.05 3.55 -15.70
N ASP A 561 -9.67 2.28 -15.88
CA ASP A 561 -8.29 1.87 -16.15
C ASP A 561 -7.97 1.82 -17.66
N LEU A 562 -9.00 1.75 -18.48
CA LEU A 562 -8.90 1.77 -19.94
C LEU A 562 -10.20 2.33 -20.56
N VAL A 563 -10.05 3.21 -21.54
CA VAL A 563 -11.14 3.61 -22.44
C VAL A 563 -10.93 3.00 -23.81
N VAL A 564 -11.95 2.31 -24.34
CA VAL A 564 -11.88 1.69 -25.67
C VAL A 564 -12.79 2.44 -26.63
N LEU A 565 -12.25 2.87 -27.76
CA LEU A 565 -12.93 3.71 -28.74
C LEU A 565 -12.94 3.01 -30.09
N GLY A 566 -14.13 2.78 -30.65
CA GLY A 566 -14.27 2.43 -32.06
C GLY A 566 -14.13 3.66 -32.94
N GLU A 567 -13.38 3.55 -34.04
CA GLU A 567 -13.33 4.59 -35.06
C GLU A 567 -13.46 4.01 -36.46
N THR A 568 -14.48 4.50 -37.18
CA THR A 568 -14.76 4.09 -38.56
C THR A 568 -13.96 4.92 -39.55
N GLY A 569 -12.74 4.45 -39.79
CA GLY A 569 -11.99 4.79 -40.97
C GLY A 569 -11.23 6.10 -40.94
N ALA A 570 -9.91 5.99 -40.98
CA ALA A 570 -9.01 7.13 -41.02
C ALA A 570 -9.12 7.97 -42.31
N GLY A 571 -8.75 9.24 -42.23
CA GLY A 571 -8.62 10.11 -43.39
C GLY A 571 -7.76 9.48 -44.50
N ARG A 572 -8.05 9.79 -45.77
CA ARG A 572 -7.32 9.25 -46.94
C ARG A 572 -5.99 9.95 -47.19
N THR A 573 -5.90 11.22 -46.82
CA THR A 573 -4.72 12.05 -47.07
C THR A 573 -4.10 12.52 -45.75
N PRO A 574 -2.81 12.84 -45.72
CA PRO A 574 -2.16 13.43 -44.52
C PRO A 574 -2.84 14.72 -44.03
N GLU A 575 -3.61 15.38 -44.88
CA GLU A 575 -4.37 16.61 -44.61
C GLU A 575 -5.72 16.33 -43.92
N GLU A 576 -6.30 15.14 -44.12
CA GLU A 576 -7.51 14.71 -43.41
C GLU A 576 -7.18 14.22 -41.99
N PRO A 577 -8.01 14.59 -40.98
CA PRO A 577 -7.85 14.10 -39.62
C PRO A 577 -7.93 12.57 -39.59
N LEU A 578 -7.11 11.98 -38.73
CA LEU A 578 -7.01 10.52 -38.60
C LEU A 578 -8.24 9.95 -37.90
N PHE A 579 -8.79 10.68 -36.93
CA PHE A 579 -9.92 10.28 -36.10
C PHE A 579 -11.01 11.36 -36.12
N SER A 580 -12.19 11.01 -35.62
CA SER A 580 -13.23 11.99 -35.34
C SER A 580 -12.80 12.97 -34.24
N ASP A 581 -13.32 14.20 -34.24
CA ASP A 581 -13.07 15.19 -33.17
C ASP A 581 -13.35 14.65 -31.76
N THR A 582 -14.27 13.67 -31.66
CA THR A 582 -14.58 13.02 -30.38
C THR A 582 -13.43 12.13 -29.92
N VAL A 583 -12.97 11.22 -30.79
CA VAL A 583 -11.85 10.32 -30.48
C VAL A 583 -10.56 11.11 -30.28
N ASP A 584 -10.27 12.08 -31.15
CA ASP A 584 -9.07 12.93 -31.04
C ASP A 584 -9.00 13.65 -29.69
N ARG A 585 -10.14 14.16 -29.20
CA ARG A 585 -10.20 14.86 -27.91
C ARG A 585 -10.12 13.91 -26.72
N VAL A 586 -10.82 12.77 -26.76
CA VAL A 586 -10.75 11.77 -25.68
C VAL A 586 -9.33 11.22 -25.55
N VAL A 587 -8.67 10.89 -26.66
CA VAL A 587 -7.30 10.36 -26.67
C VAL A 587 -6.27 11.37 -26.13
N GLN A 588 -6.53 12.68 -26.28
CA GLN A 588 -5.67 13.75 -25.75
C GLN A 588 -5.90 14.07 -24.28
N GLU A 589 -7.15 14.07 -23.83
CA GLU A 589 -7.55 14.60 -22.52
C GLU A 589 -7.82 13.51 -21.47
N ALA A 590 -7.97 12.23 -21.86
CA ALA A 590 -8.27 11.16 -20.93
C ALA A 590 -7.11 10.93 -19.94
N PRO A 591 -7.39 10.85 -18.62
CA PRO A 591 -6.38 10.53 -17.60
C PRO A 591 -6.01 9.04 -17.56
N THR A 592 -6.56 8.23 -18.47
CA THR A 592 -6.35 6.77 -18.55
C THR A 592 -5.95 6.34 -19.98
N PRO A 593 -5.16 5.26 -20.15
CA PRO A 593 -4.85 4.69 -21.47
C PRO A 593 -6.09 4.53 -22.37
N ALA A 594 -5.90 4.73 -23.68
CA ALA A 594 -6.96 4.58 -24.67
C ALA A 594 -6.59 3.47 -25.68
N MET A 595 -7.54 2.57 -25.93
CA MET A 595 -7.45 1.58 -27.01
C MET A 595 -8.34 2.04 -28.16
N ILE A 596 -7.73 2.38 -29.29
CA ILE A 596 -8.43 2.84 -30.48
C ILE A 596 -8.52 1.67 -31.45
N VAL A 597 -9.73 1.25 -31.78
CA VAL A 597 -9.98 0.15 -32.72
C VAL A 597 -10.48 0.75 -34.02
N SER A 598 -9.59 0.79 -35.01
CA SER A 598 -9.88 1.34 -36.33
C SER A 598 -10.19 0.24 -37.32
N THR A 599 -11.33 0.36 -38.01
CA THR A 599 -11.74 -0.57 -39.08
C THR A 599 -11.39 -0.01 -40.47
N PRO A 600 -11.03 -0.88 -41.44
CA PRO A 600 -10.68 -0.44 -42.80
C PRO A 600 -11.84 0.22 -43.53
N ARG A 601 -11.59 1.38 -44.18
CA ARG A 601 -12.59 2.05 -45.06
C ARG A 601 -12.84 1.34 -46.40
N THR A 602 -12.08 0.31 -46.73
CA THR A 602 -12.30 -0.47 -47.97
C THR A 602 -13.61 -1.27 -47.93
N TRP A 603 -14.22 -1.40 -46.75
CA TRP A 603 -15.54 -1.97 -46.57
C TRP A 603 -16.60 -1.07 -47.22
N ARG A 604 -17.13 -1.52 -48.37
CA ARG A 604 -18.17 -0.80 -49.13
C ARG A 604 -19.54 -0.78 -48.44
N SER A 605 -19.74 -1.68 -47.47
CA SER A 605 -20.92 -1.84 -46.63
C SER A 605 -20.46 -2.20 -45.22
N GLU A 606 -21.27 -1.94 -44.19
CA GLU A 606 -20.97 -2.45 -42.85
C GLU A 606 -20.75 -3.98 -42.92
N PRO A 607 -19.70 -4.51 -42.27
CA PRO A 607 -19.48 -5.95 -42.18
C PRO A 607 -20.65 -6.60 -41.44
N SER A 608 -20.99 -7.81 -41.86
CA SER A 608 -21.97 -8.64 -41.16
C SER A 608 -21.44 -9.02 -39.78
N ASP A 609 -22.35 -9.23 -38.81
CA ASP A 609 -21.97 -9.77 -37.50
C ASP A 609 -21.26 -11.14 -37.64
N GLU A 610 -21.65 -11.96 -38.63
CA GLU A 610 -20.96 -13.23 -38.94
C GLU A 610 -19.47 -13.04 -39.26
N TRP A 611 -19.09 -11.93 -39.91
CA TRP A 611 -17.69 -11.63 -40.20
C TRP A 611 -16.95 -11.14 -38.96
N ILE A 612 -17.60 -10.34 -38.12
CA ILE A 612 -17.01 -9.85 -36.85
C ILE A 612 -16.76 -11.01 -35.88
N ASP A 613 -17.64 -12.01 -35.91
CA ASP A 613 -17.56 -13.22 -35.10
C ASP A 613 -16.58 -14.29 -35.67
N GLU A 614 -15.96 -14.06 -36.83
CA GLU A 614 -14.93 -14.98 -37.36
C GLU A 614 -13.78 -15.15 -36.34
N PRO A 615 -13.22 -16.37 -36.21
CA PRO A 615 -12.11 -16.63 -35.29
C PRO A 615 -10.88 -15.82 -35.72
N ILE A 616 -10.20 -15.23 -34.75
CA ILE A 616 -8.92 -14.55 -34.97
C ILE A 616 -7.84 -15.64 -35.01
N ASP A 617 -7.26 -15.90 -36.18
CA ASP A 617 -6.24 -16.92 -36.38
C ASP A 617 -4.82 -16.35 -36.32
N ARG A 618 -4.65 -15.08 -36.72
CA ARG A 618 -3.33 -14.45 -36.85
C ARG A 618 -3.35 -12.96 -36.48
N ILE A 619 -2.52 -12.62 -35.49
CA ILE A 619 -2.30 -11.25 -35.03
C ILE A 619 -0.91 -10.79 -35.46
N LEU A 620 -0.81 -9.62 -36.10
CA LEU A 620 0.48 -8.96 -36.32
C LEU A 620 0.74 -7.96 -35.18
N LEU A 621 1.87 -8.11 -34.50
CA LEU A 621 2.29 -7.25 -33.39
C LEU A 621 3.59 -6.52 -33.75
N PRO A 622 3.52 -5.31 -34.32
CA PRO A 622 4.68 -4.45 -34.46
C PRO A 622 5.16 -3.96 -33.10
N THR A 623 6.46 -4.09 -32.80
CA THR A 623 7.06 -3.62 -31.55
C THR A 623 8.35 -2.83 -31.79
N VAL A 624 8.55 -1.80 -30.97
CA VAL A 624 9.81 -1.05 -30.88
C VAL A 624 10.41 -1.11 -29.47
N GLY A 625 9.88 -1.97 -28.60
CA GLY A 625 10.37 -2.18 -27.23
C GLY A 625 10.02 -1.06 -26.24
N THR A 626 9.03 -0.21 -26.58
CA THR A 626 8.49 0.80 -25.66
C THR A 626 7.47 0.20 -24.69
N GLU A 627 7.12 0.94 -23.64
CA GLU A 627 6.06 0.55 -22.70
C GLU A 627 4.71 0.36 -23.38
N SER A 628 4.31 1.29 -24.26
CA SER A 628 3.11 1.11 -25.10
C SER A 628 3.18 -0.13 -26.00
N SER A 629 4.36 -0.45 -26.55
CA SER A 629 4.54 -1.69 -27.33
C SER A 629 4.39 -2.93 -26.46
N HIS A 630 4.83 -2.85 -25.19
CA HIS A 630 4.70 -3.94 -24.22
C HIS A 630 3.24 -4.16 -23.83
N PHE A 631 2.48 -3.10 -23.56
CA PHE A 631 1.04 -3.23 -23.29
C PHE A 631 0.28 -3.78 -24.50
N ALA A 632 0.64 -3.35 -25.71
CA ALA A 632 0.09 -3.91 -26.94
C ALA A 632 0.46 -5.39 -27.11
N ALA A 633 1.68 -5.79 -26.71
CA ALA A 633 2.10 -7.18 -26.72
C ALA A 633 1.30 -8.05 -25.75
N GLU A 634 1.06 -7.53 -24.55
CA GLU A 634 0.28 -8.19 -23.52
C GLU A 634 -1.18 -8.39 -23.96
N LEU A 635 -1.78 -7.33 -24.52
CA LEU A 635 -3.11 -7.35 -25.12
C LEU A 635 -3.20 -8.41 -26.25
N ALA A 636 -2.30 -8.33 -27.23
CA ALA A 636 -2.27 -9.24 -28.37
C ALA A 636 -2.08 -10.70 -27.95
N CYS A 637 -1.16 -10.96 -27.01
CA CYS A 637 -0.89 -12.31 -26.53
C CYS A 637 -2.05 -12.86 -25.68
N THR A 638 -2.73 -12.02 -24.90
CA THR A 638 -3.91 -12.44 -24.13
C THR A 638 -5.06 -12.84 -25.06
N ILE A 639 -5.32 -12.02 -26.09
CA ILE A 639 -6.31 -12.35 -27.13
C ILE A 639 -5.92 -13.66 -27.81
N ALA A 640 -4.68 -13.79 -28.27
CA ALA A 640 -4.22 -14.98 -28.98
C ALA A 640 -4.23 -16.26 -28.13
N ALA A 641 -3.90 -16.19 -26.84
CA ALA A 641 -3.95 -17.35 -25.96
C ALA A 641 -5.38 -17.89 -25.80
N ARG A 642 -6.38 -16.99 -25.77
CA ARG A 642 -7.79 -17.35 -25.62
C ARG A 642 -8.42 -17.81 -26.94
N GLU A 643 -8.07 -17.16 -28.04
CA GLU A 643 -8.56 -17.47 -29.39
C GLU A 643 -7.73 -18.58 -30.08
N ASN A 644 -6.65 -19.06 -29.44
CA ASN A 644 -5.68 -20.02 -30.01
C ASN A 644 -4.98 -19.52 -31.29
N ALA A 645 -4.89 -18.19 -31.43
CA ALA A 645 -4.29 -17.48 -32.57
C ALA A 645 -2.75 -17.51 -32.54
N LEU A 646 -2.13 -17.25 -33.68
CA LEU A 646 -0.70 -17.03 -33.82
C LEU A 646 -0.39 -15.52 -33.76
N VAL A 647 0.45 -15.09 -32.82
CA VAL A 647 1.00 -13.73 -32.78
C VAL A 647 2.33 -13.70 -33.51
N GLU A 648 2.41 -12.95 -34.60
CA GLU A 648 3.69 -12.64 -35.24
C GLU A 648 4.21 -11.29 -34.72
N ILE A 649 5.25 -11.36 -33.89
CA ILE A 649 5.93 -10.21 -33.28
C ILE A 649 6.99 -9.71 -34.26
N VAL A 650 6.81 -8.48 -34.76
CA VAL A 650 7.65 -7.92 -35.80
C VAL A 650 8.37 -6.67 -35.33
N HIS A 651 9.69 -6.65 -35.51
CA HIS A 651 10.49 -5.45 -35.40
C HIS A 651 11.08 -5.09 -36.77
N VAL A 652 10.93 -3.83 -37.20
CA VAL A 652 11.48 -3.34 -38.45
C VAL A 652 12.59 -2.33 -38.18
N VAL A 653 13.81 -2.71 -38.52
CA VAL A 653 15.00 -1.87 -38.47
C VAL A 653 14.96 -0.87 -39.64
N ASP A 654 15.14 0.41 -39.31
CA ASP A 654 15.15 1.51 -40.26
C ASP A 654 16.48 1.51 -41.04
N ALA A 655 16.43 1.26 -42.34
CA ALA A 655 17.62 1.34 -43.20
C ALA A 655 17.67 2.70 -43.88
N PRO A 656 18.77 3.47 -43.74
CA PRO A 656 18.92 4.72 -44.47
C PRO A 656 18.95 4.44 -45.99
N PRO A 657 18.40 5.35 -46.82
CA PRO A 657 18.51 5.22 -48.27
C PRO A 657 19.99 5.21 -48.67
N PHE A 658 20.36 4.27 -49.54
CA PHE A 658 21.72 4.16 -50.07
C PHE A 658 22.07 5.45 -50.84
N ASP A 659 22.88 6.34 -50.25
CA ASP A 659 23.51 7.46 -50.97
C ASP A 659 24.99 7.09 -51.21
N ASP A 660 25.35 6.90 -52.48
CA ASP A 660 26.68 6.48 -52.95
C ASP A 660 27.85 7.39 -52.49
N ARG A 661 27.56 8.52 -51.83
CA ARG A 661 28.54 9.55 -51.47
C ARG A 661 29.13 9.46 -50.06
N PHE A 662 28.63 8.59 -49.19
CA PHE A 662 29.19 8.35 -47.86
C PHE A 662 29.27 6.84 -47.56
N ALA A 663 30.34 6.20 -48.06
CA ALA A 663 30.65 4.81 -47.75
C ALA A 663 31.11 4.66 -46.29
N GLY A 664 30.17 4.53 -45.39
CA GLY A 664 30.32 3.85 -44.11
C GLY A 664 29.12 2.94 -43.95
N ASP A 665 29.31 1.63 -44.07
CA ASP A 665 28.26 0.63 -43.88
C ASP A 665 27.66 0.85 -42.48
N PRO A 666 26.42 1.35 -42.33
CA PRO A 666 25.82 1.50 -41.01
C PRO A 666 25.81 0.13 -40.35
N ASP A 667 26.18 0.02 -39.08
CA ASP A 667 26.22 -1.26 -38.35
C ASP A 667 24.79 -1.81 -38.10
N LEU A 668 24.14 -2.22 -39.20
CA LEU A 668 22.83 -2.87 -39.25
C LEU A 668 22.86 -4.18 -38.46
N SER A 669 24.04 -4.77 -38.24
CA SER A 669 24.21 -5.97 -37.42
C SER A 669 23.89 -5.68 -35.95
N GLN A 670 24.30 -4.53 -35.40
CA GLN A 670 23.98 -4.14 -34.02
C GLN A 670 22.49 -3.82 -33.87
N GLN A 671 21.92 -3.05 -34.79
CA GLN A 671 20.49 -2.72 -34.75
C GLN A 671 19.60 -3.95 -34.88
N ARG A 672 19.99 -4.92 -35.72
CA ARG A 672 19.31 -6.21 -35.84
C ARG A 672 19.39 -7.01 -34.55
N ARG A 673 20.55 -7.07 -33.89
CA ARG A 673 20.69 -7.73 -32.56
C ARG A 673 19.78 -7.11 -31.50
N ILE A 674 19.66 -5.77 -31.48
CA ILE A 674 18.73 -5.07 -30.58
C ILE A 674 17.28 -5.45 -30.94
N GLY A 675 16.94 -5.47 -32.23
CA GLY A 675 15.63 -5.91 -32.70
C GLY A 675 15.30 -7.35 -32.27
N GLU A 676 16.26 -8.26 -32.36
CA GLU A 676 16.14 -9.65 -31.93
C GLU A 676 15.88 -9.75 -30.41
N GLN A 677 16.58 -8.94 -29.60
CA GLN A 677 16.34 -8.87 -28.16
C GLN A 677 14.93 -8.32 -27.83
N ILE A 678 14.47 -7.30 -28.56
CA ILE A 678 13.14 -6.72 -28.39
C ILE A 678 12.05 -7.76 -28.68
N VAL A 679 12.09 -8.41 -29.85
CA VAL A 679 11.05 -9.39 -30.20
C VAL A 679 11.09 -10.62 -29.29
N GLU A 680 12.28 -11.04 -28.84
CA GLU A 680 12.42 -12.19 -27.94
C GLU A 680 11.86 -11.88 -26.54
N ARG A 681 12.04 -10.65 -26.04
CA ARG A 681 11.42 -10.18 -24.79
C ARG A 681 9.89 -10.30 -24.84
N GLU A 682 9.27 -9.79 -25.91
CA GLU A 682 7.81 -9.87 -26.06
C GLU A 682 7.33 -11.30 -26.36
N ALA A 683 8.15 -12.12 -27.04
CA ALA A 683 7.83 -13.53 -27.27
C ALA A 683 7.88 -14.36 -25.99
N ALA A 684 8.78 -14.03 -25.06
CA ALA A 684 8.83 -14.66 -23.74
C ALA A 684 7.56 -14.35 -22.93
N LEU A 685 7.06 -13.10 -23.01
CA LEU A 685 5.75 -12.71 -22.46
C LEU A 685 4.62 -13.56 -23.05
N GLY A 686 4.53 -13.62 -24.38
CA GLY A 686 3.47 -14.38 -25.05
C GLY A 686 3.50 -15.87 -24.72
N ARG A 687 4.69 -16.48 -24.65
CA ARG A 687 4.86 -17.88 -24.22
C ARG A 687 4.38 -18.11 -22.78
N ARG A 688 4.66 -17.18 -21.86
CA ARG A 688 4.18 -17.25 -20.47
C ARG A 688 2.65 -17.17 -20.38
N LEU A 689 2.03 -16.38 -21.25
CA LEU A 689 0.57 -16.27 -21.36
C LEU A 689 -0.09 -17.45 -22.09
N GLY A 690 0.70 -18.38 -22.64
CA GLY A 690 0.19 -19.53 -23.40
C GLY A 690 -0.12 -19.24 -24.87
N ALA A 691 0.28 -18.08 -25.39
CA ALA A 691 0.09 -17.72 -26.79
C ALA A 691 1.11 -18.41 -27.71
N LYS A 692 0.69 -18.74 -28.93
CA LYS A 692 1.61 -19.16 -30.00
C LYS A 692 2.27 -17.91 -30.57
N VAL A 693 3.59 -17.82 -30.45
CA VAL A 693 4.35 -16.65 -30.92
C VAL A 693 5.34 -17.00 -32.00
N LEU A 694 5.50 -16.10 -32.98
CA LEU A 694 6.53 -16.13 -34.01
C LEU A 694 7.26 -14.79 -33.99
N THR A 695 8.60 -14.80 -33.97
CA THR A 695 9.40 -13.57 -33.99
C THR A 695 9.99 -13.32 -35.37
N THR A 696 9.90 -12.07 -35.84
CA THR A 696 10.45 -11.65 -37.13
C THR A 696 11.16 -10.30 -36.98
N VAL A 697 12.43 -10.24 -37.39
CA VAL A 697 13.18 -8.98 -37.50
C VAL A 697 13.42 -8.69 -38.98
N MET A 698 12.96 -7.55 -39.45
CA MET A 698 13.05 -7.12 -40.85
C MET A 698 13.84 -5.83 -40.97
N THR A 699 14.33 -5.52 -42.17
CA THR A 699 15.01 -4.27 -42.48
C THR A 699 14.30 -3.64 -43.68
N ALA A 700 13.98 -2.34 -43.60
CA ALA A 700 13.32 -1.62 -44.68
C ALA A 700 13.63 -0.12 -44.62
N GLU A 701 13.68 0.54 -45.79
CA GLU A 701 13.78 2.00 -45.90
C GLU A 701 12.49 2.71 -45.45
N ARG A 702 11.36 2.01 -45.54
CA ARG A 702 10.04 2.49 -45.12
C ARG A 702 9.38 1.46 -44.20
N PRO A 703 9.71 1.48 -42.90
CA PRO A 703 9.21 0.51 -41.93
C PRO A 703 7.69 0.37 -41.92
N GLU A 704 6.97 1.50 -42.01
CA GLU A 704 5.51 1.53 -41.99
C GLU A 704 4.86 0.84 -43.18
N ALA A 705 5.41 1.01 -44.39
CA ALA A 705 4.93 0.33 -45.58
C ALA A 705 5.23 -1.18 -45.52
N LYS A 706 6.38 -1.55 -44.95
CA LYS A 706 6.78 -2.95 -44.77
C LYS A 706 5.87 -3.70 -43.80
N LEU A 707 5.39 -3.03 -42.75
CA LEU A 707 4.43 -3.61 -41.80
C LEU A 707 3.09 -3.92 -42.47
N VAL A 708 2.56 -3.00 -43.27
CA VAL A 708 1.32 -3.22 -44.04
C VAL A 708 1.50 -4.35 -45.06
N GLU A 709 2.57 -4.34 -45.83
CA GLU A 709 2.90 -5.43 -46.77
C GLU A 709 3.01 -6.79 -46.06
N ARG A 710 3.59 -6.81 -44.84
CA ARG A 710 3.71 -8.03 -44.04
C ARG A 710 2.33 -8.53 -43.59
N ALA A 711 1.48 -7.64 -43.07
CA ALA A 711 0.12 -7.97 -42.64
C ALA A 711 -0.66 -8.65 -43.78
N ASP A 712 -0.69 -8.00 -44.94
CA ASP A 712 -1.41 -8.47 -46.14
C ASP A 712 -0.86 -9.83 -46.61
N ARG A 713 0.47 -9.97 -46.69
CA ARG A 713 1.12 -11.20 -47.15
C ARG A 713 0.88 -12.38 -46.22
N THR A 714 0.77 -12.12 -44.91
CA THR A 714 0.55 -13.17 -43.93
C THR A 714 -0.92 -13.47 -43.67
N GLY A 715 -1.83 -12.64 -44.19
CA GLY A 715 -3.25 -12.70 -43.86
C GLY A 715 -3.48 -12.44 -42.38
N ALA A 716 -2.96 -11.33 -41.85
CA ALA A 716 -3.23 -10.95 -40.46
C ALA A 716 -4.69 -10.47 -40.32
N ASP A 717 -5.41 -11.00 -39.34
CA ASP A 717 -6.81 -10.64 -39.06
C ASP A 717 -6.91 -9.31 -38.33
N VAL A 718 -5.90 -8.99 -37.51
CA VAL A 718 -5.78 -7.72 -36.77
C VAL A 718 -4.32 -7.35 -36.57
N ILE A 719 -4.04 -6.04 -36.61
CA ILE A 719 -2.77 -5.46 -36.20
C ILE A 719 -2.95 -4.83 -34.82
N VAL A 720 -2.18 -5.27 -33.84
CA VAL A 720 -2.18 -4.69 -32.48
C VAL A 720 -0.86 -3.95 -32.28
N MET A 721 -0.91 -2.68 -31.90
CA MET A 721 0.30 -1.87 -31.79
C MET A 721 0.23 -0.82 -30.68
N GLY A 722 1.39 -0.51 -30.11
CA GLY A 722 1.55 0.51 -29.08
C GLY A 722 1.87 1.88 -29.67
N SER A 723 1.36 2.94 -29.06
CA SER A 723 1.72 4.31 -29.40
C SER A 723 1.80 5.22 -28.16
N TYR A 724 2.58 6.30 -28.26
CA TYR A 724 2.47 7.43 -27.34
C TYR A 724 1.68 8.54 -28.01
N VAL A 725 0.74 9.13 -27.27
CA VAL A 725 0.00 10.29 -27.76
C VAL A 725 0.85 11.53 -27.54
N ARG A 726 1.15 12.25 -28.63
CA ARG A 726 1.73 13.59 -28.52
C ARG A 726 0.64 14.62 -28.82
N PRO A 727 0.33 15.53 -27.89
CA PRO A 727 -0.57 16.64 -28.18
C PRO A 727 0.15 17.60 -29.13
N ILE A 728 -0.25 17.61 -30.41
CA ILE A 728 0.30 18.53 -31.42
C ILE A 728 -0.88 19.25 -32.06
N SER A 729 -1.02 20.55 -31.76
CA SER A 729 -1.96 21.50 -32.36
C SER A 729 -3.30 20.89 -32.81
N GLN A 730 -4.26 20.85 -31.87
CA GLN A 730 -5.67 20.44 -32.05
C GLN A 730 -5.97 18.98 -32.47
N ARG A 731 -4.97 18.09 -32.59
CA ARG A 731 -5.21 16.64 -32.87
C ARG A 731 -4.27 15.70 -32.09
N ALA A 732 -4.68 14.45 -31.93
CA ALA A 732 -3.83 13.43 -31.32
C ALA A 732 -2.81 12.95 -32.36
N TYR A 733 -1.52 13.07 -32.07
CA TYR A 733 -0.47 12.55 -32.95
C TYR A 733 0.08 11.24 -32.40
N LEU A 734 -0.11 10.15 -33.16
CA LEU A 734 0.32 8.79 -32.78
C LEU A 734 1.67 8.39 -33.40
N GLY A 735 2.31 9.29 -34.14
CA GLY A 735 3.55 9.00 -34.83
C GLY A 735 3.35 8.48 -36.24
N ARG A 736 4.24 8.90 -37.15
CA ARG A 736 4.17 8.61 -38.60
C ARG A 736 3.91 7.15 -38.94
N ARG A 737 4.55 6.21 -38.24
CA ARG A 737 4.41 4.77 -38.53
C ARG A 737 3.01 4.25 -38.18
N VAL A 738 2.49 4.62 -37.02
CA VAL A 738 1.16 4.21 -36.54
C VAL A 738 0.06 4.77 -37.44
N GLU A 739 0.11 6.07 -37.72
CA GLU A 739 -0.88 6.71 -38.59
C GLU A 739 -0.87 6.14 -40.01
N HIS A 740 0.31 5.77 -40.53
CA HIS A 740 0.41 5.13 -41.84
C HIS A 740 -0.21 3.72 -41.85
N VAL A 741 0.04 2.92 -40.81
CA VAL A 741 -0.56 1.58 -40.68
C VAL A 741 -2.08 1.69 -40.59
N ILE A 742 -2.62 2.57 -39.73
CA ILE A 742 -4.08 2.78 -39.61
C ILE A 742 -4.71 3.15 -40.97
N ARG A 743 -4.05 4.00 -41.77
CA ARG A 743 -4.60 4.46 -43.06
C ARG A 743 -4.57 3.41 -44.17
N ASN A 744 -3.62 2.48 -44.13
CA ASN A 744 -3.30 1.63 -45.28
C ASN A 744 -3.48 0.12 -45.02
N ALA A 745 -3.68 -0.32 -43.77
CA ALA A 745 -3.93 -1.72 -43.47
C ALA A 745 -5.24 -2.23 -44.09
N SER A 746 -5.23 -3.46 -44.61
CA SER A 746 -6.44 -4.11 -45.14
C SER A 746 -7.31 -4.76 -44.05
N CYS A 747 -6.79 -4.89 -42.84
CA CYS A 747 -7.45 -5.46 -41.67
C CYS A 747 -7.56 -4.43 -40.54
N PRO A 748 -8.43 -4.66 -39.53
CA PRO A 748 -8.55 -3.80 -38.36
C PRO A 748 -7.22 -3.55 -37.64
N VAL A 749 -7.07 -2.35 -37.09
CA VAL A 749 -5.88 -1.91 -36.34
C VAL A 749 -6.32 -1.49 -34.94
N ALA A 750 -5.81 -2.16 -33.92
CA ALA A 750 -5.96 -1.80 -32.52
C ALA A 750 -4.70 -1.06 -32.05
N VAL A 751 -4.85 0.20 -31.67
CA VAL A 751 -3.75 1.01 -31.14
C VAL A 751 -3.98 1.28 -29.67
N LEU A 752 -3.04 0.82 -28.84
CA LEU A 752 -3.05 1.08 -27.41
C LEU A 752 -2.13 2.26 -27.10
N THR A 753 -2.69 3.28 -26.47
CA THR A 753 -1.95 4.47 -26.04
C THR A 753 -1.43 4.31 -24.62
N SER A 754 -0.24 4.82 -24.35
CA SER A 754 0.25 5.06 -22.99
C SER A 754 0.30 6.56 -22.70
N ILE A 755 0.03 6.93 -21.44
CA ILE A 755 0.02 8.32 -20.94
C ILE A 755 1.42 8.81 -20.60
#